data_AF-A0A1J8PHT0-F1
#
_entry.id   AF-A0A1J8PHT0-F1
#
_cell.length_a   1.000
_cell.length_b   1.000
_cell.length_c   1.000
_cell.angle_alpha   90.00
_cell.angle_beta   90.00
_cell.angle_gamma   90.00
#
_symmetry.space_group_name_H-M   'P 1'
#
loop_
_entity.id
_entity.type
_entity.pdbx_description
1 polymer ?
#
loop_
_entity_poly.entity_id
_entity_poly.type
_entity_poly.pdbx_seq_one_letter_code
_entity_poly.pdbx_strand_id
1 'polypeptide(L)'
;MSISVFAHFMRVACGLFDEVPLGKNEDDGYFFSTFLKESRLPPQSKSTKWETVRDIFGKYKFIPFSMKDPLMVQLPIALAIEPRLLPYAEANGFHMDTKYRDFVFRKMFEKMTLSNNDRSDDILRNQTWMFLSRTVAAEICMESKSNESAYRALKSLDRAKELLFDLSTVVTELIKLFAKTRSITSHYTINVLTQLYADFPSTDPTVRLVMLLTACLSDNVLVQPNPSGTLKSKLEPLGLLPLKRKDIVDILTNPFVEKHSALVDFAKDEMDLSPNEIKDILQEVAVKCLKIGSKGKTLKKLVDCHSYLLAVLQENAVQRYTINLDNLPPSDDEDACAAFEAPLCRDFNSNSKSSQNTSGRTGILPLNLLASGASGVLEMGNAMTTVNEVHAMYEDESGDEGPVEGETGDTSDLGIIGQDTLSTMIRQDEMAPTRSRRRSLYFSYFGPDTNGKLGYPLDSVPVGRWIKERYPARSAMAATFVTHAVINNNTTLLHSFFTCNAPSTNYVSTSQHVPVTLKHFRLLARLGKSPNWCLYHEIENGAEFYFSEEDYLSKQPPATEPKKYSKTKVKSDVRKESSSPGIPRVSAHAGPSKVQASPRAGKRRPRRSAATVTSYVIPDSDDEAIVEDDDDNAVVVLMTMQAKKRKVESNLQRWIKHLSVLLAEEQKKYKEKRKRLEQSALVEGRRRVAKSEFHKSLMVNLRSLRKTDLDKRKQLYGPDAAEDDYFTEDDGDDEYRQRTARASKRLRVVV
;
A
#
# COMPACT_ATOMS: atom_id res chain seq x y z
N MET A 1 -27.84 -33.32 23.96
CA MET A 1 -28.60 -33.33 25.23
C MET A 1 -29.46 -34.59 25.24
N SER A 2 -29.45 -35.41 26.29
CA SER A 2 -30.31 -36.60 26.37
C SER A 2 -31.75 -36.20 26.69
N ILE A 3 -32.72 -37.02 26.30
CA ILE A 3 -34.14 -36.69 26.44
C ILE A 3 -34.59 -36.58 27.90
N SER A 4 -33.94 -37.32 28.81
CA SER A 4 -34.19 -37.27 30.25
C SER A 4 -33.75 -35.94 30.86
N VAL A 5 -32.59 -35.42 30.44
CA VAL A 5 -32.08 -34.12 30.87
C VAL A 5 -32.96 -32.99 30.34
N PHE A 6 -33.38 -33.07 29.07
CA PHE A 6 -34.31 -32.11 28.48
C PHE A 6 -35.67 -32.09 29.21
N ALA A 7 -36.26 -33.26 29.47
CA ALA A 7 -37.53 -33.36 30.20
C ALA A 7 -37.42 -32.86 31.65
N HIS A 8 -36.27 -33.06 32.30
CA HIS A 8 -36.00 -32.50 33.63
C HIS A 8 -35.96 -30.96 33.59
N PHE A 9 -35.23 -30.36 32.64
CA PHE A 9 -35.21 -28.91 32.48
C PHE A 9 -36.58 -28.33 32.13
N MET A 10 -37.36 -28.97 31.27
CA MET A 10 -38.74 -28.55 30.98
C MET A 10 -39.61 -28.57 32.23
N ARG A 11 -39.51 -29.61 33.06
CA ARG A 11 -40.26 -29.69 34.33
C ARG A 11 -39.86 -28.58 35.31
N VAL A 12 -38.55 -28.29 35.42
CA VAL A 12 -38.05 -27.20 36.26
C VAL A 12 -38.52 -25.85 35.73
N ALA A 13 -38.49 -25.63 34.42
CA ALA A 13 -38.97 -24.41 33.78
C ALA A 13 -40.47 -24.20 34.01
N CYS A 14 -41.32 -25.23 33.84
CA CYS A 14 -42.75 -25.15 34.15
C CYS A 14 -43.04 -24.90 35.63
N GLY A 15 -42.12 -25.22 36.54
CA GLY A 15 -42.23 -24.90 37.96
C GLY A 15 -41.76 -23.50 38.33
N LEU A 16 -40.92 -22.88 37.49
CA LEU A 16 -40.41 -21.51 37.65
C LEU A 16 -41.34 -20.47 36.99
N PHE A 17 -42.06 -20.87 35.94
CA PHE A 17 -42.98 -20.03 35.19
C PHE A 17 -44.37 -20.69 35.24
N ASP A 18 -45.30 -20.11 36.02
CA ASP A 18 -46.60 -20.73 36.39
C ASP A 18 -47.43 -21.26 35.20
N GLU A 19 -47.42 -20.54 34.07
CA GLU A 19 -48.07 -20.96 32.83
C GLU A 19 -47.10 -20.74 31.65
N VAL A 20 -46.45 -21.82 31.21
CA VAL A 20 -45.75 -21.86 29.92
C VAL A 20 -46.76 -22.27 28.85
N PRO A 21 -47.09 -21.41 27.88
CA PRO A 21 -48.06 -21.71 26.85
C PRO A 21 -47.56 -22.87 25.97
N LEU A 22 -48.35 -23.95 25.90
CA LEU A 22 -48.01 -25.17 25.16
C LEU A 22 -48.67 -25.20 23.77
N GLY A 23 -49.61 -24.30 23.49
CA GLY A 23 -50.33 -24.21 22.23
C GLY A 23 -49.53 -23.48 21.14
N LYS A 24 -49.65 -23.97 19.91
CA LYS A 24 -49.06 -23.33 18.72
C LYS A 24 -49.73 -21.97 18.50
N ASN A 25 -48.94 -20.91 18.37
CA ASN A 25 -49.38 -19.50 18.29
C ASN A 25 -49.97 -18.90 19.59
N GLU A 26 -49.85 -19.57 20.74
CA GLU A 26 -50.36 -19.05 22.02
C GLU A 26 -49.32 -18.29 22.85
N ASP A 27 -48.03 -18.33 22.43
CA ASP A 27 -46.86 -17.51 22.86
C ASP A 27 -45.54 -18.33 22.77
N ASP A 28 -45.37 -19.09 21.68
CA ASP A 28 -44.18 -19.87 21.31
C ASP A 28 -43.10 -19.02 20.61
N GLY A 29 -43.07 -17.72 20.91
CA GLY A 29 -42.32 -16.72 20.14
C GLY A 29 -43.07 -16.19 18.91
N TYR A 30 -44.29 -16.67 18.63
CA TYR A 30 -45.14 -16.15 17.55
C TYR A 30 -45.37 -14.65 17.68
N PHE A 31 -45.82 -14.16 18.83
CA PHE A 31 -46.09 -12.72 19.05
C PHE A 31 -44.84 -11.86 18.86
N PHE A 32 -43.69 -12.29 19.40
CA PHE A 32 -42.42 -11.58 19.20
C PHE A 32 -42.00 -11.57 17.73
N SER A 33 -42.13 -12.71 17.02
CA SER A 33 -41.82 -12.79 15.59
C SER A 33 -42.77 -11.95 14.72
N THR A 34 -44.05 -11.90 15.07
CA THR A 34 -45.08 -11.12 14.38
C THR A 34 -44.86 -9.63 14.62
N PHE A 35 -44.53 -9.21 15.85
CA PHE A 35 -44.11 -7.85 16.17
C PHE A 35 -42.93 -7.39 15.30
N LEU A 36 -41.90 -8.23 15.12
CA LEU A 36 -40.77 -7.92 14.25
C LEU A 36 -41.16 -7.82 12.77
N LYS A 37 -42.00 -8.73 12.27
CA LYS A 37 -42.49 -8.73 10.87
C LYS A 37 -43.38 -7.52 10.57
N GLU A 38 -44.24 -7.14 11.50
CA GLU A 38 -45.19 -6.03 11.39
C GLU A 38 -44.57 -4.67 11.73
N SER A 39 -43.29 -4.62 12.10
CA SER A 39 -42.56 -3.41 12.46
C SER A 39 -42.65 -2.28 11.42
N ARG A 40 -42.77 -2.66 10.14
CA ARG A 40 -42.87 -1.77 8.97
C ARG A 40 -44.29 -1.29 8.69
N LEU A 41 -45.30 -1.84 9.37
CA LEU A 41 -46.69 -1.46 9.20
C LEU A 41 -47.03 -0.25 10.09
N PRO A 42 -47.95 0.64 9.65
CA PRO A 42 -48.51 1.69 10.50
C PRO A 42 -49.02 1.15 11.84
N PRO A 43 -48.94 1.91 12.95
CA PRO A 43 -49.38 1.46 14.27
C PRO A 43 -50.81 0.91 14.31
N GLN A 44 -51.71 1.47 13.49
CA GLN A 44 -53.11 1.07 13.40
C GLN A 44 -53.33 -0.30 12.71
N SER A 45 -52.33 -0.79 11.98
CA SER A 45 -52.38 -2.06 11.23
C SER A 45 -51.55 -3.18 11.87
N LYS A 46 -50.93 -2.92 13.03
CA LYS A 46 -50.20 -3.95 13.78
C LYS A 46 -51.19 -4.80 14.56
N SER A 47 -51.10 -6.12 14.42
CA SER A 47 -51.91 -7.08 15.18
C SER A 47 -51.39 -7.24 16.60
N THR A 48 -50.07 -7.12 16.80
CA THR A 48 -49.42 -7.26 18.10
C THR A 48 -49.23 -5.89 18.76
N LYS A 49 -49.79 -5.73 19.96
CA LYS A 49 -49.64 -4.51 20.77
C LYS A 49 -48.31 -4.50 21.52
N TRP A 50 -47.83 -3.30 21.83
CA TRP A 50 -46.61 -3.09 22.61
C TRP A 50 -46.67 -3.78 23.97
N GLU A 51 -47.80 -3.65 24.67
CA GLU A 51 -48.00 -4.19 26.01
C GLU A 51 -47.80 -5.71 26.04
N THR A 52 -48.25 -6.41 25.00
CA THR A 52 -48.05 -7.86 24.86
C THR A 52 -46.56 -8.23 24.81
N VAL A 53 -45.74 -7.46 24.09
CA VAL A 53 -44.29 -7.72 24.00
C VAL A 53 -43.58 -7.38 25.30
N ARG A 54 -43.99 -6.29 25.97
CA ARG A 54 -43.48 -5.95 27.31
C ARG A 54 -43.76 -7.07 28.31
N ASP A 55 -44.96 -7.63 28.30
CA ASP A 55 -45.37 -8.68 29.24
C ASP A 55 -44.57 -9.97 29.02
N ILE A 56 -44.19 -10.28 27.77
CA ILE A 56 -43.27 -11.40 27.45
C ILE A 56 -41.91 -11.20 28.15
N PHE A 57 -41.32 -9.99 28.05
CA PHE A 57 -40.03 -9.69 28.70
C PHE A 57 -40.14 -9.76 30.23
N GLY A 58 -41.23 -9.26 30.80
CA GLY A 58 -41.47 -9.28 32.24
C GLY A 58 -41.72 -10.67 32.80
N LYS A 59 -42.59 -11.46 32.16
CA LYS A 59 -43.06 -12.77 32.64
C LYS A 59 -42.03 -13.87 32.42
N TYR A 60 -41.39 -13.93 31.26
CA TYR A 60 -40.50 -15.05 30.90
C TYR A 60 -39.01 -14.72 30.98
N LYS A 61 -38.65 -13.55 31.51
CA LYS A 61 -37.25 -13.12 31.64
C LYS A 61 -36.47 -13.22 30.33
N PHE A 62 -37.11 -12.76 29.25
CA PHE A 62 -36.65 -12.96 27.88
C PHE A 62 -35.32 -12.23 27.60
N ILE A 63 -34.23 -12.99 27.48
CA ILE A 63 -32.89 -12.53 27.09
C ILE A 63 -32.22 -13.58 26.20
N PRO A 64 -31.26 -13.19 25.34
CA PRO A 64 -30.45 -14.17 24.64
C PRO A 64 -29.54 -14.92 25.62
N PHE A 65 -29.55 -16.25 25.57
CA PHE A 65 -28.79 -17.09 26.51
C PHE A 65 -27.38 -17.44 26.03
N SER A 66 -27.11 -17.31 24.73
CA SER A 66 -25.79 -17.57 24.16
C SER A 66 -25.59 -16.85 22.83
N MET A 67 -24.34 -16.70 22.40
CA MET A 67 -24.00 -16.18 21.07
C MET A 67 -24.59 -17.00 19.90
N LYS A 68 -25.07 -18.23 20.17
CA LYS A 68 -25.70 -19.11 19.17
C LYS A 68 -27.23 -18.97 19.15
N ASP A 69 -27.80 -18.22 20.08
CA ASP A 69 -29.24 -17.99 20.22
C ASP A 69 -29.75 -17.10 19.08
N PRO A 70 -30.81 -17.50 18.34
CA PRO A 70 -31.45 -16.63 17.35
C PRO A 70 -31.87 -15.26 17.90
N LEU A 71 -32.16 -15.16 19.20
CA LEU A 71 -32.51 -13.91 19.87
C LEU A 71 -31.37 -12.89 19.88
N MET A 72 -30.11 -13.30 19.77
CA MET A 72 -28.97 -12.37 19.65
C MET A 72 -29.08 -11.47 18.42
N VAL A 73 -29.76 -11.92 17.36
CA VAL A 73 -29.97 -11.14 16.13
C VAL A 73 -31.31 -10.40 16.15
N GLN A 74 -32.31 -10.94 16.85
CA GLN A 74 -33.67 -10.40 16.86
C GLN A 74 -33.89 -9.33 17.94
N LEU A 75 -33.27 -9.47 19.12
CA LEU A 75 -33.37 -8.50 20.21
C LEU A 75 -32.87 -7.09 19.84
N PRO A 76 -31.72 -6.90 19.15
CA PRO A 76 -31.31 -5.55 18.74
C PRO A 76 -32.33 -4.91 17.78
N ILE A 77 -32.93 -5.70 16.88
CA ILE A 77 -33.97 -5.23 15.97
C ILE A 77 -35.22 -4.83 16.76
N ALA A 78 -35.62 -5.64 17.76
CA ALA A 78 -36.73 -5.32 18.64
C ALA A 78 -36.50 -4.00 19.41
N LEU A 79 -35.28 -3.79 19.93
CA LEU A 79 -34.88 -2.56 20.61
C LEU A 79 -34.85 -1.35 19.67
N ALA A 80 -34.48 -1.53 18.39
CA ALA A 80 -34.56 -0.46 17.40
C ALA A 80 -36.01 -0.09 17.03
N ILE A 81 -36.94 -1.05 17.11
CA ILE A 81 -38.37 -0.79 16.87
C ILE A 81 -39.01 -0.12 18.10
N GLU A 82 -38.62 -0.57 19.29
CA GLU A 82 -39.21 -0.11 20.55
C GLU A 82 -38.16 -0.07 21.68
N PRO A 83 -37.47 1.07 21.82
CA PRO A 83 -36.43 1.29 22.82
C PRO A 83 -36.87 1.11 24.28
N ARG A 84 -38.17 1.25 24.57
CA ARG A 84 -38.72 1.06 25.92
C ARG A 84 -38.61 -0.39 26.42
N LEU A 85 -38.19 -1.34 25.57
CA LEU A 85 -37.85 -2.71 25.99
C LEU A 85 -36.55 -2.79 26.78
N LEU A 86 -35.62 -1.83 26.62
CA LEU A 86 -34.29 -1.93 27.19
C LEU A 86 -34.28 -2.11 28.71
N PRO A 87 -35.04 -1.34 29.52
CA PRO A 87 -35.04 -1.52 30.97
C PRO A 87 -35.51 -2.92 31.40
N TYR A 88 -36.42 -3.54 30.63
CA TYR A 88 -36.88 -4.90 30.90
C TYR A 88 -35.82 -5.95 30.53
N ALA A 89 -35.08 -5.73 29.43
CA ALA A 89 -33.96 -6.59 29.06
C ALA A 89 -32.83 -6.51 30.09
N GLU A 90 -32.46 -5.30 30.54
CA GLU A 90 -31.43 -5.08 31.56
C GLU A 90 -31.82 -5.69 32.91
N ALA A 91 -33.08 -5.54 33.33
CA ALA A 91 -33.60 -6.18 34.54
C ALA A 91 -33.57 -7.73 34.47
N ASN A 92 -33.49 -8.29 33.27
CA ASN A 92 -33.35 -9.72 33.04
C ASN A 92 -31.88 -10.16 32.87
N GLY A 93 -30.91 -9.24 32.95
CA GLY A 93 -29.47 -9.51 32.88
C GLY A 93 -28.79 -9.14 31.56
N PHE A 94 -29.52 -8.57 30.57
CA PHE A 94 -28.91 -8.11 29.32
C PHE A 94 -28.01 -6.89 29.55
N HIS A 95 -26.82 -6.88 28.97
CA HIS A 95 -25.90 -5.74 28.99
C HIS A 95 -25.67 -5.22 27.57
N MET A 96 -25.87 -3.92 27.39
CA MET A 96 -25.74 -3.25 26.09
C MET A 96 -24.27 -2.84 25.86
N ASP A 97 -23.59 -3.48 24.90
CA ASP A 97 -22.26 -3.05 24.46
C ASP A 97 -22.32 -1.91 23.40
N THR A 98 -21.17 -1.31 23.10
CA THR A 98 -21.06 -0.19 22.16
C THR A 98 -21.45 -0.57 20.72
N LYS A 99 -21.10 -1.79 20.27
CA LYS A 99 -21.45 -2.28 18.93
C LYS A 99 -22.94 -2.53 18.78
N TYR A 100 -23.54 -3.12 19.79
CA TYR A 100 -24.94 -3.46 19.85
C TYR A 100 -25.78 -2.19 19.89
N ARG A 101 -25.37 -1.19 20.68
CA ARG A 101 -25.97 0.15 20.69
C ARG A 101 -25.90 0.81 19.32
N ASP A 102 -24.72 0.84 18.70
CA ASP A 102 -24.54 1.45 17.38
C ASP A 102 -25.42 0.76 16.33
N PHE A 103 -25.52 -0.57 16.34
CA PHE A 103 -26.44 -1.31 15.46
C PHE A 103 -27.91 -0.93 15.68
N VAL A 104 -28.35 -0.83 16.94
CA VAL A 104 -29.72 -0.40 17.28
C VAL A 104 -30.00 0.96 16.66
N PHE A 105 -29.14 1.96 16.90
CA PHE A 105 -29.30 3.29 16.31
C PHE A 105 -29.24 3.27 14.78
N ARG A 106 -28.35 2.47 14.18
CA ARG A 106 -28.31 2.34 12.72
C ARG A 106 -29.66 1.88 12.17
N LYS A 107 -30.29 0.89 12.81
CA LYS A 107 -31.62 0.39 12.44
C LYS A 107 -32.74 1.37 12.72
N MET A 108 -32.65 2.17 13.78
CA MET A 108 -33.63 3.24 14.05
C MET A 108 -33.66 4.30 12.96
N PHE A 109 -32.49 4.67 12.41
CA PHE A 109 -32.35 5.69 11.37
C PHE A 109 -32.40 5.12 9.94
N GLU A 110 -32.61 3.81 9.78
CA GLU A 110 -32.65 3.13 8.48
C GLU A 110 -33.77 3.67 7.57
N LYS A 111 -33.44 3.92 6.29
CA LYS A 111 -34.42 4.38 5.31
C LYS A 111 -35.43 3.28 4.97
N MET A 112 -36.71 3.50 5.27
CA MET A 112 -37.78 2.57 4.88
C MET A 112 -38.21 2.78 3.42
N THR A 113 -38.28 1.70 2.65
CA THR A 113 -38.63 1.72 1.22
C THR A 113 -40.12 1.92 0.92
N LEU A 114 -41.00 1.82 1.93
CA LEU A 114 -42.46 1.71 1.75
C LEU A 114 -43.29 2.79 2.45
N SER A 115 -42.67 3.71 3.21
CA SER A 115 -43.39 4.74 3.97
C SER A 115 -42.93 6.13 3.56
N ASN A 116 -43.82 6.92 2.95
CA ASN A 116 -43.63 8.35 2.70
C ASN A 116 -43.90 9.21 3.95
N ASN A 117 -44.22 8.61 5.11
CA ASN A 117 -44.42 9.36 6.35
C ASN A 117 -43.07 9.76 6.95
N ASP A 118 -42.92 11.06 7.25
CA ASP A 118 -41.79 11.64 7.97
C ASP A 118 -41.76 11.07 9.40
N ARG A 119 -40.84 10.12 9.64
CA ARG A 119 -40.71 9.38 10.89
C ARG A 119 -39.84 10.10 11.93
N SER A 120 -39.45 11.34 11.66
CA SER A 120 -38.61 12.13 12.56
C SER A 120 -39.19 12.21 13.97
N ASP A 121 -40.50 12.33 14.10
CA ASP A 121 -41.19 12.39 15.41
C ASP A 121 -41.16 11.07 16.19
N ASP A 122 -41.12 9.91 15.52
CA ASP A 122 -40.98 8.61 16.21
C ASP A 122 -39.55 8.44 16.76
N ILE A 123 -38.54 8.90 16.01
CA ILE A 123 -37.12 8.84 16.40
C ILE A 123 -36.84 9.76 17.59
N LEU A 124 -37.54 10.89 17.67
CA LEU A 124 -37.41 11.90 18.74
C LEU A 124 -38.06 11.49 20.08
N ARG A 125 -38.80 10.38 20.14
CA ARG A 125 -39.43 9.90 21.39
C ARG A 125 -38.48 9.10 22.31
N ASN A 126 -37.19 9.07 21.98
CA ASN A 126 -36.22 8.26 22.70
C ASN A 126 -35.90 8.81 24.10
N GLN A 127 -36.09 7.94 25.09
CA GLN A 127 -35.87 8.21 26.51
C GLN A 127 -34.38 8.07 26.90
N THR A 128 -34.04 8.75 28.00
CA THR A 128 -32.77 8.98 28.70
C THR A 128 -31.79 7.81 28.93
N TRP A 129 -32.07 6.59 28.46
CA TRP A 129 -31.29 5.38 28.76
C TRP A 129 -30.30 4.96 27.67
N MET A 130 -30.44 5.50 26.45
CA MET A 130 -29.50 5.26 25.34
C MET A 130 -29.07 6.59 24.71
N PHE A 131 -27.82 6.69 24.29
CA PHE A 131 -27.30 7.86 23.58
C PHE A 131 -26.75 7.48 22.21
N LEU A 132 -26.99 8.35 21.22
CA LEU A 132 -26.41 8.22 19.89
C LEU A 132 -24.89 8.46 19.96
N SER A 133 -24.10 7.67 19.23
CA SER A 133 -22.64 7.86 19.13
C SER A 133 -22.26 8.81 17.98
N ARG A 134 -21.05 9.40 18.05
CA ARG A 134 -20.49 10.22 16.96
C ARG A 134 -20.29 9.40 15.69
N THR A 135 -20.04 8.11 15.82
CA THR A 135 -19.91 7.17 14.70
C THR A 135 -21.20 7.10 13.90
N VAL A 136 -22.32 6.77 14.55
CA VAL A 136 -23.62 6.68 13.85
C VAL A 136 -24.11 8.05 13.38
N ALA A 137 -23.84 9.13 14.13
CA ALA A 137 -24.15 10.48 13.66
C ALA A 137 -23.40 10.84 12.37
N ALA A 138 -22.11 10.50 12.27
CA ALA A 138 -21.33 10.69 11.04
C ALA A 138 -21.89 9.86 9.87
N GLU A 139 -22.30 8.62 10.13
CA GLU A 139 -22.93 7.74 9.13
C GLU A 139 -24.26 8.32 8.60
N ILE A 140 -25.07 8.93 9.48
CA ILE A 140 -26.30 9.64 9.11
C ILE A 140 -25.98 10.91 8.30
N CYS A 141 -24.98 11.69 8.72
CA CYS A 141 -24.52 12.88 7.98
C CYS A 141 -24.08 12.52 6.54
N MET A 142 -23.39 11.40 6.38
CA MET A 142 -22.97 10.89 5.07
C MET A 142 -24.14 10.49 4.16
N GLU A 143 -25.35 10.32 4.69
CA GLU A 143 -26.59 10.09 3.94
C GLU A 143 -27.56 11.28 3.91
N SER A 144 -27.12 12.48 4.31
CA SER A 144 -27.98 13.67 4.42
C SER A 144 -28.85 13.98 3.19
N LYS A 145 -28.39 13.63 1.97
CA LYS A 145 -29.16 13.77 0.72
C LYS A 145 -30.01 12.56 0.36
N SER A 146 -29.58 11.34 0.72
CA SER A 146 -30.29 10.12 0.38
C SER A 146 -31.36 9.73 1.40
N ASN A 147 -31.20 10.17 2.65
CA ASN A 147 -32.07 9.88 3.79
C ASN A 147 -32.34 11.17 4.60
N GLU A 148 -33.07 12.11 4.01
CA GLU A 148 -33.33 13.43 4.59
C GLU A 148 -34.09 13.38 5.92
N SER A 149 -34.98 12.40 6.12
CA SER A 149 -35.74 12.22 7.36
C SER A 149 -34.82 11.87 8.54
N ALA A 150 -33.87 10.94 8.35
CA ALA A 150 -32.89 10.60 9.37
C ALA A 150 -32.01 11.80 9.74
N TYR A 151 -31.57 12.55 8.74
CA TYR A 151 -30.75 13.74 8.96
C TYR A 151 -31.54 14.88 9.63
N ARG A 152 -32.82 15.08 9.28
CA ARG A 152 -33.70 16.04 9.95
C ARG A 152 -33.91 15.68 11.41
N ALA A 153 -34.14 14.40 11.72
CA ALA A 153 -34.26 13.90 13.09
C ALA A 153 -32.98 14.17 13.89
N LEU A 154 -31.80 13.87 13.32
CA LEU A 154 -30.51 14.17 13.94
C LEU A 154 -30.33 15.66 14.27
N LYS A 155 -30.68 16.56 13.34
CA LYS A 155 -30.65 18.02 13.58
C LYS A 155 -31.67 18.47 14.65
N SER A 156 -32.77 17.75 14.80
CA SER A 156 -33.75 18.05 15.86
C SER A 156 -33.23 17.61 17.24
N LEU A 157 -32.59 16.44 17.33
CA LEU A 157 -31.91 15.97 18.56
C LEU A 157 -30.81 16.94 19.01
N ASP A 158 -30.01 17.45 18.07
CA ASP A 158 -28.97 18.45 18.38
C ASP A 158 -29.56 19.78 18.89
N ARG A 159 -30.64 20.25 18.27
CA ARG A 159 -31.37 21.46 18.70
C ARG A 159 -32.03 21.30 20.07
N ALA A 160 -32.53 20.10 20.38
CA ALA A 160 -33.09 19.73 21.67
C ALA A 160 -32.02 19.51 22.75
N LYS A 161 -30.73 19.49 22.39
CA LYS A 161 -29.59 19.18 23.28
C LYS A 161 -29.69 17.79 23.92
N GLU A 162 -30.23 16.83 23.17
CA GLU A 162 -30.32 15.42 23.57
C GLU A 162 -29.09 14.59 23.14
N LEU A 163 -28.20 15.16 22.33
CA LEU A 163 -26.93 14.54 21.96
C LEU A 163 -25.88 14.79 23.06
N LEU A 164 -25.09 13.77 23.40
CA LEU A 164 -23.95 13.88 24.32
C LEU A 164 -22.73 14.58 23.69
N PHE A 165 -22.86 15.07 22.46
CA PHE A 165 -21.83 15.81 21.74
C PHE A 165 -22.49 16.91 20.91
N ASP A 166 -21.69 17.89 20.53
CA ASP A 166 -22.10 18.91 19.59
C ASP A 166 -22.00 18.40 18.13
N LEU A 167 -23.12 18.42 17.41
CA LEU A 167 -23.16 17.94 16.03
C LEU A 167 -22.27 18.77 15.10
N SER A 168 -22.09 20.06 15.37
CA SER A 168 -21.23 20.93 14.55
C SER A 168 -19.76 20.48 14.60
N THR A 169 -19.31 20.00 15.76
CA THR A 169 -17.97 19.42 15.95
C THR A 169 -17.83 18.11 15.17
N VAL A 170 -18.85 17.23 15.19
CA VAL A 170 -18.85 15.98 14.42
C VAL A 170 -18.78 16.26 12.92
N VAL A 171 -19.57 17.21 12.42
CA VAL A 171 -19.56 17.61 11.01
C VAL A 171 -18.20 18.20 10.61
N THR A 172 -17.61 19.04 11.46
CA THR A 172 -16.27 19.60 11.22
C THR A 172 -15.22 18.50 11.07
N GLU A 173 -15.16 17.56 12.01
CA GLU A 173 -14.21 16.44 11.96
C GLU A 173 -14.49 15.49 10.78
N LEU A 174 -15.76 15.25 10.44
CA LEU A 174 -16.14 14.47 9.26
C LEU A 174 -15.66 15.09 7.96
N ILE A 175 -15.89 16.40 7.75
CA ILE A 175 -15.47 17.10 6.53
C ILE A 175 -13.94 17.05 6.39
N LYS A 176 -13.18 17.22 7.48
CA LYS A 176 -11.70 17.15 7.47
C LYS A 176 -11.16 15.86 6.87
N LEU A 177 -11.85 14.73 7.06
CA LEU A 177 -11.43 13.43 6.54
C LEU A 177 -11.26 13.46 5.01
N PHE A 178 -12.04 14.28 4.30
CA PHE A 178 -12.04 14.34 2.84
C PHE A 178 -10.89 15.13 2.23
N ALA A 179 -10.07 15.83 3.02
CA ALA A 179 -8.93 16.59 2.51
C ALA A 179 -7.89 15.69 1.82
N LYS A 180 -7.79 14.43 2.25
CA LYS A 180 -6.78 13.47 1.80
C LYS A 180 -7.36 12.23 1.14
N THR A 181 -8.67 12.04 1.08
CA THR A 181 -9.27 10.82 0.52
C THR A 181 -9.84 11.04 -0.88
N ARG A 182 -9.77 10.00 -1.71
CA ARG A 182 -10.25 10.02 -3.08
C ARG A 182 -11.74 10.30 -3.21
N SER A 183 -12.53 10.00 -2.18
CA SER A 183 -13.98 10.25 -2.10
C SER A 183 -14.36 11.70 -2.39
N ILE A 184 -13.47 12.68 -2.19
CA ILE A 184 -13.71 14.09 -2.56
C ILE A 184 -13.97 14.32 -4.06
N THR A 185 -13.57 13.36 -4.92
CA THR A 185 -13.83 13.39 -6.36
C THR A 185 -15.21 12.87 -6.76
N SER A 186 -15.98 12.30 -5.81
CA SER A 186 -17.31 11.77 -6.06
C SER A 186 -18.37 12.86 -6.01
N HIS A 187 -19.25 12.89 -7.02
CA HIS A 187 -20.37 13.84 -7.06
C HIS A 187 -21.30 13.69 -5.83
N TYR A 188 -21.56 12.46 -5.41
CA TYR A 188 -22.39 12.19 -4.23
C TYR A 188 -21.80 12.85 -2.98
N THR A 189 -20.51 12.62 -2.74
CA THR A 189 -19.78 13.19 -1.60
C THR A 189 -19.77 14.72 -1.65
N ILE A 190 -19.51 15.31 -2.81
CA ILE A 190 -19.54 16.78 -2.99
C ILE A 190 -20.90 17.37 -2.55
N ASN A 191 -22.01 16.76 -2.97
CA ASN A 191 -23.35 17.25 -2.61
C ASN A 191 -23.64 17.12 -1.11
N VAL A 192 -23.20 16.02 -0.50
CA VAL A 192 -23.31 15.78 0.94
C VAL A 192 -22.51 16.83 1.72
N LEU A 193 -21.23 17.02 1.39
CA LEU A 193 -20.36 17.98 2.07
C LEU A 193 -20.88 19.42 1.93
N THR A 194 -21.41 19.78 0.76
CA THR A 194 -22.02 21.10 0.52
C THR A 194 -23.24 21.32 1.42
N GLN A 195 -24.11 20.30 1.57
CA GLN A 195 -25.26 20.37 2.46
C GLN A 195 -24.83 20.49 3.93
N LEU A 196 -23.88 19.65 4.36
CA LEU A 196 -23.40 19.64 5.73
C LEU A 196 -22.75 20.97 6.12
N TYR A 197 -21.94 21.56 5.24
CA TYR A 197 -21.31 22.85 5.47
C TYR A 197 -22.32 24.01 5.46
N ALA A 198 -23.35 23.96 4.61
CA ALA A 198 -24.41 24.96 4.61
C ALA A 198 -25.23 24.94 5.91
N ASP A 199 -25.47 23.76 6.48
CA ASP A 199 -26.16 23.61 7.77
C ASP A 199 -25.23 23.92 8.98
N PHE A 200 -23.95 23.57 8.89
CA PHE A 200 -22.95 23.71 9.96
C PHE A 200 -21.64 24.32 9.41
N PRO A 201 -21.59 25.65 9.21
CA PRO A 201 -20.39 26.31 8.71
C PRO A 201 -19.27 26.24 9.75
N SER A 202 -18.02 26.13 9.28
CA SER A 202 -16.83 26.01 10.11
C SER A 202 -15.73 26.96 9.65
N THR A 203 -14.98 27.51 10.60
CA THR A 203 -13.81 28.38 10.34
C THR A 203 -12.50 27.59 10.23
N ASP A 204 -12.56 26.27 10.37
CA ASP A 204 -11.38 25.40 10.32
C ASP A 204 -10.69 25.45 8.94
N PRO A 205 -9.36 25.63 8.88
CA PRO A 205 -8.64 25.77 7.61
C PRO A 205 -8.67 24.51 6.74
N THR A 206 -8.78 23.33 7.34
CA THR A 206 -8.89 22.07 6.61
C THR A 206 -10.29 21.90 6.03
N VAL A 207 -11.34 22.27 6.78
CA VAL A 207 -12.71 22.32 6.24
C VAL A 207 -12.80 23.30 5.08
N ARG A 208 -12.21 24.50 5.22
CA ARG A 208 -12.11 25.47 4.12
C ARG A 208 -11.46 24.87 2.89
N LEU A 209 -10.32 24.16 3.03
CA LEU A 209 -9.66 23.48 1.92
C LEU A 209 -10.58 22.44 1.26
N VAL A 210 -11.28 21.62 2.04
CA VAL A 210 -12.21 20.61 1.50
C VAL A 210 -13.32 21.26 0.71
N MET A 211 -13.94 22.32 1.24
CA MET A 211 -15.01 23.02 0.52
C MET A 211 -14.52 23.71 -0.75
N LEU A 212 -13.31 24.28 -0.74
CA LEU A 212 -12.67 24.79 -1.96
C LEU A 212 -12.46 23.68 -3.00
N LEU A 213 -12.02 22.48 -2.56
CA LEU A 213 -11.89 21.31 -3.43
C LEU A 213 -13.24 20.88 -4.01
N THR A 214 -14.33 20.90 -3.22
CA THR A 214 -15.67 20.56 -3.74
C THR A 214 -16.09 21.51 -4.88
N ALA A 215 -15.83 22.82 -4.74
CA ALA A 215 -16.12 23.79 -5.79
C ALA A 215 -15.29 23.53 -7.06
N CYS A 216 -13.99 23.26 -6.93
CA CYS A 216 -13.11 22.99 -8.07
C CYS A 216 -13.35 21.65 -8.76
N LEU A 217 -13.73 20.61 -8.02
CA LEU A 217 -13.93 19.24 -8.53
C LEU A 217 -15.35 18.96 -9.00
N SER A 218 -16.34 19.74 -8.55
CA SER A 218 -17.73 19.63 -9.00
C SER A 218 -17.87 19.86 -10.51
N ASP A 219 -18.71 19.06 -11.19
CA ASP A 219 -19.13 19.19 -12.60
C ASP A 219 -18.03 19.45 -13.63
N ASN A 220 -16.78 19.07 -13.31
CA ASN A 220 -15.62 19.43 -14.12
C ASN A 220 -15.59 20.93 -14.49
N VAL A 221 -15.87 21.83 -13.53
CA VAL A 221 -15.86 23.30 -13.75
C VAL A 221 -14.59 23.77 -14.48
N LEU A 222 -13.45 23.12 -14.23
CA LEU A 222 -12.16 23.35 -14.89
C LEU A 222 -12.08 22.88 -16.36
N VAL A 223 -13.17 22.38 -16.97
CA VAL A 223 -13.32 22.03 -18.40
C VAL A 223 -14.20 23.06 -19.15
N GLN A 224 -15.06 23.79 -18.45
CA GLN A 224 -16.06 24.66 -19.07
C GLN A 224 -15.42 25.89 -19.75
N PRO A 225 -16.05 26.47 -20.78
CA PRO A 225 -15.50 27.60 -21.54
C PRO A 225 -15.33 28.89 -20.71
N ASN A 226 -16.13 29.08 -19.64
CA ASN A 226 -16.02 30.19 -18.69
C ASN A 226 -15.78 29.70 -17.25
N PRO A 227 -14.60 29.12 -16.95
CA PRO A 227 -14.37 28.47 -15.67
C PRO A 227 -14.33 29.47 -14.50
N SER A 228 -13.84 30.69 -14.72
CA SER A 228 -13.75 31.73 -13.69
C SER A 228 -15.13 32.15 -13.17
N GLY A 229 -16.08 32.41 -14.06
CA GLY A 229 -17.44 32.81 -13.67
C GLY A 229 -18.20 31.69 -12.95
N THR A 230 -18.04 30.44 -13.39
CA THR A 230 -18.65 29.27 -12.72
C THR A 230 -18.02 28.97 -11.36
N LEU A 231 -16.71 29.20 -11.21
CA LEU A 231 -16.05 29.04 -9.91
C LEU A 231 -16.51 30.12 -8.93
N LYS A 232 -16.62 31.38 -9.37
CA LYS A 232 -17.17 32.47 -8.56
C LYS A 232 -18.57 32.16 -8.04
N SER A 233 -19.47 31.74 -8.93
CA SER A 233 -20.86 31.46 -8.58
C SER A 233 -21.04 30.28 -7.61
N LYS A 234 -20.05 29.38 -7.52
CA LYS A 234 -20.03 28.28 -6.54
C LYS A 234 -19.36 28.65 -5.22
N LEU A 235 -18.35 29.53 -5.24
CA LEU A 235 -17.63 29.94 -4.04
C LEU A 235 -18.36 31.00 -3.22
N GLU A 236 -19.10 31.90 -3.88
CA GLU A 236 -19.81 33.01 -3.25
C GLU A 236 -20.93 32.53 -2.29
N PRO A 237 -21.82 31.58 -2.66
CA PRO A 237 -22.84 31.08 -1.74
C PRO A 237 -22.27 30.34 -0.53
N LEU A 238 -21.05 29.81 -0.64
CA LEU A 238 -20.36 29.12 0.44
C LEU A 238 -19.56 30.08 1.35
N GLY A 239 -19.56 31.39 1.06
CA GLY A 239 -18.80 32.37 1.83
C GLY A 239 -17.29 32.10 1.80
N LEU A 240 -16.77 31.48 0.73
CA LEU A 240 -15.35 31.11 0.65
C LEU A 240 -14.48 32.22 0.04
N LEU A 241 -15.09 33.27 -0.52
CA LEU A 241 -14.37 34.45 -1.01
C LEU A 241 -14.12 35.46 0.15
N PRO A 242 -13.01 36.22 0.11
CA PRO A 242 -11.94 36.19 -0.90
C PRO A 242 -10.99 35.00 -0.73
N LEU A 243 -10.33 34.59 -1.84
CA LEU A 243 -9.29 33.57 -1.80
C LEU A 243 -7.98 34.15 -1.25
N LYS A 244 -7.21 33.31 -0.54
CA LYS A 244 -5.87 33.62 -0.06
C LYS A 244 -4.82 32.91 -0.91
N ARG A 245 -3.58 33.44 -0.94
CA ARG A 245 -2.43 32.78 -1.60
C ARG A 245 -2.27 31.32 -1.15
N LYS A 246 -2.44 31.06 0.14
CA LYS A 246 -2.37 29.71 0.72
C LYS A 246 -3.43 28.78 0.15
N ASP A 247 -4.66 29.26 -0.05
CA ASP A 247 -5.77 28.47 -0.61
C ASP A 247 -5.41 27.94 -2.01
N ILE A 248 -4.83 28.80 -2.87
CA ILE A 248 -4.41 28.40 -4.22
C ILE A 248 -3.33 27.32 -4.17
N VAL A 249 -2.31 27.50 -3.33
CA VAL A 249 -1.22 26.54 -3.19
C VAL A 249 -1.75 25.20 -2.67
N ASP A 250 -2.61 25.20 -1.66
CA ASP A 250 -3.15 23.98 -1.05
C ASP A 250 -4.08 23.23 -2.03
N ILE A 251 -4.91 23.94 -2.81
CA ILE A 251 -5.72 23.33 -3.88
C ILE A 251 -4.84 22.74 -4.98
N LEU A 252 -3.88 23.51 -5.50
CA LEU A 252 -3.01 23.08 -6.60
C LEU A 252 -2.05 21.96 -6.20
N THR A 253 -1.76 21.80 -4.93
CA THR A 253 -0.93 20.69 -4.41
C THR A 253 -1.76 19.50 -3.94
N ASN A 254 -3.08 19.60 -3.84
CA ASN A 254 -3.93 18.47 -3.47
C ASN A 254 -3.84 17.32 -4.51
N PRO A 255 -3.59 16.05 -4.13
CA PRO A 255 -3.35 14.93 -5.05
C PRO A 255 -4.44 14.70 -6.11
N PHE A 256 -5.68 15.12 -5.84
CA PHE A 256 -6.85 14.87 -6.70
C PHE A 256 -7.13 15.95 -7.74
N VAL A 257 -6.41 17.08 -7.70
CA VAL A 257 -6.57 18.19 -8.65
C VAL A 257 -5.52 18.12 -9.75
N GLU A 258 -5.87 17.73 -10.99
CA GLU A 258 -4.87 17.67 -12.08
C GLU A 258 -4.71 19.00 -12.84
N LYS A 259 -5.78 19.80 -12.95
CA LYS A 259 -5.85 20.99 -13.81
C LYS A 259 -5.54 22.27 -13.01
N HIS A 260 -4.58 23.06 -13.49
CA HIS A 260 -4.14 24.29 -12.80
C HIS A 260 -4.56 25.59 -13.51
N SER A 261 -4.69 25.60 -14.84
CA SER A 261 -4.82 26.84 -15.64
C SER A 261 -6.02 27.68 -15.22
N ALA A 262 -7.21 27.08 -15.21
CA ALA A 262 -8.45 27.77 -14.84
C ALA A 262 -8.43 28.36 -13.42
N LEU A 263 -7.76 27.70 -12.45
CA LEU A 263 -7.65 28.24 -11.09
C LEU A 263 -6.63 29.37 -11.01
N VAL A 264 -5.53 29.29 -11.75
CA VAL A 264 -4.52 30.35 -11.83
C VAL A 264 -5.08 31.59 -12.52
N ASP A 265 -5.88 31.41 -13.57
CA ASP A 265 -6.52 32.52 -14.27
C ASP A 265 -7.61 33.16 -13.39
N PHE A 266 -8.43 32.36 -12.69
CA PHE A 266 -9.35 32.89 -11.69
C PHE A 266 -8.64 33.67 -10.57
N ALA A 267 -7.50 33.16 -10.08
CA ALA A 267 -6.70 33.82 -9.05
C ALA A 267 -6.10 35.15 -9.53
N LYS A 268 -5.76 35.28 -10.82
CA LYS A 268 -5.33 36.56 -11.40
C LYS A 268 -6.45 37.59 -11.33
N ASP A 269 -7.64 37.18 -11.76
CA ASP A 269 -8.77 38.09 -11.95
C ASP A 269 -9.41 38.54 -10.63
N GLU A 270 -9.46 37.69 -9.59
CA GLU A 270 -10.14 38.00 -8.32
C GLU A 270 -9.23 38.46 -7.18
N MET A 271 -7.92 38.24 -7.27
CA MET A 271 -6.99 38.60 -6.19
C MET A 271 -6.02 39.73 -6.57
N ASP A 272 -6.18 40.34 -7.75
CA ASP A 272 -5.31 41.41 -8.27
C ASP A 272 -3.80 41.09 -8.14
N LEU A 273 -3.44 39.81 -8.29
CA LEU A 273 -2.06 39.35 -8.09
C LEU A 273 -1.14 39.86 -9.20
N SER A 274 0.03 40.37 -8.79
CA SER A 274 1.06 40.77 -9.73
C SER A 274 1.63 39.54 -10.48
N PRO A 275 2.17 39.73 -11.70
CA PRO A 275 2.79 38.64 -12.45
C PRO A 275 3.95 37.97 -11.70
N ASN A 276 4.65 38.71 -10.84
CA ASN A 276 5.73 38.18 -10.00
C ASN A 276 5.19 37.29 -8.87
N GLU A 277 4.11 37.68 -8.21
CA GLU A 277 3.50 36.84 -7.16
C GLU A 277 2.94 35.53 -7.72
N ILE A 278 2.36 35.57 -8.92
CA ILE A 278 1.90 34.37 -9.62
C ILE A 278 3.09 33.46 -9.94
N LYS A 279 4.19 34.04 -10.41
CA LYS A 279 5.44 33.30 -10.67
C LYS A 279 5.91 32.58 -9.40
N ASP A 280 5.91 33.26 -8.26
CA ASP A 280 6.31 32.68 -6.97
C ASP A 280 5.37 31.56 -6.52
N ILE A 281 4.05 31.72 -6.69
CA ILE A 281 3.06 30.69 -6.39
C ILE A 281 3.28 29.47 -7.28
N LEU A 282 3.48 29.65 -8.58
CA LEU A 282 3.71 28.55 -9.52
C LEU A 282 5.01 27.80 -9.22
N GLN A 283 6.06 28.52 -8.84
CA GLN A 283 7.32 27.94 -8.40
C GLN A 283 7.13 27.10 -7.12
N GLU A 284 6.44 27.64 -6.11
CA GLU A 284 6.14 26.93 -4.87
C GLU A 284 5.31 25.66 -5.12
N VAL A 285 4.26 25.76 -5.94
CA VAL A 285 3.41 24.63 -6.34
C VAL A 285 4.22 23.57 -7.08
N ALA A 286 5.05 23.95 -8.05
CA ALA A 286 5.87 23.03 -8.82
C ALA A 286 6.83 22.25 -7.92
N VAL A 287 7.53 22.93 -6.98
CA VAL A 287 8.44 22.27 -6.04
C VAL A 287 7.70 21.33 -5.10
N LYS A 288 6.53 21.71 -4.58
CA LYS A 288 5.69 20.85 -3.73
C LYS A 288 5.18 19.62 -4.49
N CYS A 289 4.81 19.78 -5.77
CA CYS A 289 4.31 18.69 -6.62
C CYS A 289 5.33 17.57 -6.85
N LEU A 290 6.64 17.81 -6.69
CA LEU A 290 7.66 16.74 -6.77
C LEU A 290 7.42 15.61 -5.76
N LYS A 291 6.93 15.93 -4.55
CA LYS A 291 6.63 14.94 -3.50
C LYS A 291 5.33 14.17 -3.77
N ILE A 292 4.45 14.70 -4.61
CA ILE A 292 3.10 14.18 -4.80
C ILE A 292 3.07 13.37 -6.09
N GLY A 293 3.23 12.05 -5.97
CA GLY A 293 3.47 11.16 -7.11
C GLY A 293 2.43 11.23 -8.24
N SER A 294 1.17 11.60 -7.96
CA SER A 294 0.11 11.76 -8.97
C SER A 294 0.22 13.03 -9.83
N LYS A 295 1.05 14.02 -9.47
CA LYS A 295 1.10 15.35 -10.11
C LYS A 295 1.93 15.42 -11.39
N GLY A 296 2.33 14.28 -11.97
CA GLY A 296 3.20 14.26 -13.16
C GLY A 296 2.63 15.04 -14.36
N LYS A 297 1.32 14.91 -14.64
CA LYS A 297 0.66 15.67 -15.71
C LYS A 297 0.60 17.16 -15.41
N THR A 298 0.36 17.54 -14.16
CA THR A 298 0.31 18.94 -13.72
C THR A 298 1.68 19.58 -13.87
N LEU A 299 2.75 18.91 -13.41
CA LEU A 299 4.13 19.35 -13.58
C LEU A 299 4.51 19.51 -15.06
N LYS A 300 4.16 18.52 -15.89
CA LYS A 300 4.40 18.59 -17.34
C LYS A 300 3.80 19.86 -17.93
N LYS A 301 2.51 20.09 -17.71
CA LYS A 301 1.81 21.28 -18.23
C LYS A 301 2.37 22.59 -17.65
N LEU A 302 2.72 22.62 -16.36
CA LEU A 302 3.31 23.81 -15.73
C LEU A 302 4.64 24.18 -16.41
N VAL A 303 5.50 23.20 -16.65
CA VAL A 303 6.80 23.40 -17.32
C VAL A 303 6.64 23.74 -18.80
N ASP A 304 5.66 23.13 -19.49
CA ASP A 304 5.35 23.44 -20.89
C ASP A 304 4.90 24.91 -21.04
N CYS A 305 4.12 25.43 -20.10
CA CYS A 305 3.71 26.85 -20.06
C CYS A 305 4.82 27.79 -19.53
N HIS A 306 5.70 27.30 -18.65
CA HIS A 306 6.70 28.11 -17.94
C HIS A 306 8.06 27.39 -17.92
N SER A 307 8.85 27.61 -18.98
CA SER A 307 10.12 26.90 -19.20
C SER A 307 11.17 27.10 -18.10
N TYR A 308 11.16 28.24 -17.40
CA TYR A 308 12.09 28.54 -16.30
C TYR A 308 11.97 27.55 -15.13
N LEU A 309 10.80 26.92 -14.95
CA LEU A 309 10.56 25.96 -13.87
C LEU A 309 11.44 24.71 -13.98
N LEU A 310 11.93 24.37 -15.18
CA LEU A 310 12.78 23.19 -15.37
C LEU A 310 14.09 23.30 -14.57
N ALA A 311 14.79 24.44 -14.68
CA ALA A 311 16.02 24.68 -13.94
C ALA A 311 15.75 24.77 -12.42
N VAL A 312 14.68 25.46 -12.03
CA VAL A 312 14.28 25.63 -10.63
C VAL A 312 13.96 24.29 -9.96
N LEU A 313 13.25 23.40 -10.66
CA LEU A 313 12.92 22.07 -10.16
C LEU A 313 14.18 21.21 -9.98
N GLN A 314 15.11 21.26 -10.93
CA GLN A 314 16.38 20.53 -10.83
C GLN A 314 17.21 21.01 -9.65
N GLU A 315 17.38 22.32 -9.49
CA GLU A 315 18.12 22.91 -8.37
C GLU A 315 17.48 22.54 -7.02
N ASN A 316 16.16 22.73 -6.88
CA ASN A 316 15.46 22.42 -5.64
C ASN A 316 15.46 20.93 -5.32
N ALA A 317 15.40 20.06 -6.33
CA ALA A 317 15.44 18.63 -6.12
C ALA A 317 16.79 18.18 -5.54
N VAL A 318 17.90 18.67 -6.12
CA VAL A 318 19.24 18.33 -5.65
C VAL A 318 19.50 18.94 -4.26
N GLN A 319 19.15 20.21 -4.04
CA GLN A 319 19.39 20.88 -2.76
C GLN A 319 18.58 20.29 -1.60
N ARG A 320 17.32 19.89 -1.84
CA ARG A 320 16.40 19.48 -0.75
C ARG A 320 16.22 17.99 -0.59
N TYR A 321 16.48 17.21 -1.64
CA TYR A 321 16.17 15.78 -1.67
C TYR A 321 17.39 14.90 -1.91
N THR A 322 18.60 15.41 -1.97
CA THR A 322 19.78 14.52 -1.95
C THR A 322 19.87 13.85 -0.57
N ILE A 323 19.89 12.52 -0.55
CA ILE A 323 20.01 11.72 0.68
C ILE A 323 21.42 11.16 0.76
N ASN A 324 22.13 11.50 1.84
CA ASN A 324 23.39 10.89 2.23
C ASN A 324 23.18 10.00 3.45
N LEU A 325 24.20 9.21 3.81
CA LEU A 325 24.14 8.29 4.95
C LEU A 325 23.87 9.01 6.27
N ASP A 326 24.36 10.24 6.41
CA ASP A 326 24.18 11.08 7.61
C ASP A 326 22.76 11.63 7.77
N ASN A 327 21.96 11.61 6.69
CA ASN A 327 20.55 12.03 6.73
C ASN A 327 19.61 10.91 7.22
N LEU A 328 20.12 9.70 7.47
CA LEU A 328 19.32 8.54 7.89
C LEU A 328 19.31 8.38 9.43
N PRO A 329 18.25 7.79 10.01
CA PRO A 329 18.18 7.51 11.45
C PRO A 329 19.37 6.68 11.94
N PRO A 330 19.86 6.79 13.19
CA PRO A 330 20.94 5.96 13.78
C PRO A 330 20.77 4.45 13.55
N SER A 331 21.85 3.68 13.37
CA SER A 331 21.73 2.25 12.99
C SER A 331 21.30 1.35 14.12
N ASP A 332 21.43 1.86 15.34
CA ASP A 332 20.96 1.21 16.55
C ASP A 332 19.44 1.39 16.75
N ASP A 333 18.81 2.37 16.06
CA ASP A 333 17.36 2.61 16.10
C ASP A 333 16.67 1.88 14.94
N GLU A 334 16.36 0.60 15.16
CA GLU A 334 15.76 -0.27 14.15
C GLU A 334 14.34 0.15 13.77
N ASP A 335 13.58 0.67 14.73
CA ASP A 335 12.20 1.11 14.50
C ASP A 335 12.17 2.35 13.61
N ALA A 336 13.03 3.34 13.90
CA ALA A 336 13.17 4.51 13.04
C ALA A 336 13.72 4.14 11.65
N CYS A 337 14.67 3.21 11.57
CA CYS A 337 15.20 2.73 10.28
C CYS A 337 14.14 2.00 9.45
N ALA A 338 13.32 1.15 10.07
CA ALA A 338 12.24 0.44 9.42
C ALA A 338 11.15 1.39 8.92
N ALA A 339 10.79 2.39 9.74
CA ALA A 339 9.77 3.39 9.44
C ALA A 339 10.23 4.49 8.46
N PHE A 340 11.54 4.64 8.23
CA PHE A 340 12.06 5.70 7.37
C PHE A 340 11.57 5.58 5.93
N GLU A 341 10.98 6.64 5.40
CA GLU A 341 10.57 6.74 3.99
C GLU A 341 11.17 7.97 3.33
N ALA A 342 11.70 7.81 2.13
CA ALA A 342 12.16 8.93 1.34
C ALA A 342 10.98 9.80 0.87
N PRO A 343 11.13 11.14 0.81
CA PRO A 343 10.01 12.05 0.53
C PRO A 343 9.52 12.08 -0.93
N LEU A 344 10.23 11.43 -1.86
CA LEU A 344 9.84 11.32 -3.28
C LEU A 344 9.55 9.85 -3.59
N CYS A 345 8.84 9.57 -4.68
CA CYS A 345 8.64 8.20 -5.18
C CYS A 345 8.01 7.22 -4.16
N ARG A 346 7.19 7.72 -3.23
CA ARG A 346 6.50 6.88 -2.23
C ARG A 346 5.64 5.83 -2.91
N ASP A 347 5.70 4.60 -2.40
CA ASP A 347 4.87 3.49 -2.88
C ASP A 347 3.64 3.33 -1.98
N PHE A 348 2.50 3.81 -2.47
CA PHE A 348 1.25 3.73 -1.72
C PHE A 348 0.62 2.33 -1.72
N ASN A 349 1.09 1.41 -2.58
CA ASN A 349 0.62 0.03 -2.60
C ASN A 349 1.36 -0.86 -1.59
N SER A 350 2.58 -0.46 -1.17
CA SER A 350 3.39 -1.22 -0.20
C SER A 350 3.05 -0.88 1.27
N ASN A 351 2.51 0.32 1.54
CA ASN A 351 2.21 0.79 2.91
C ASN A 351 1.10 0.01 3.64
N SER A 352 0.46 -0.96 2.99
CA SER A 352 -0.49 -1.86 3.65
C SER A 352 0.20 -2.94 4.50
N LYS A 353 1.49 -3.22 4.33
CA LYS A 353 2.10 -4.46 4.87
C LYS A 353 2.98 -4.29 6.11
N SER A 354 3.43 -3.08 6.46
CA SER A 354 4.38 -2.88 7.58
C SER A 354 3.82 -2.14 8.79
N SER A 355 2.62 -1.56 8.73
CA SER A 355 2.07 -0.74 9.83
C SER A 355 0.77 -1.28 10.45
N GLN A 356 0.30 -2.48 10.08
CA GLN A 356 -0.97 -3.04 10.57
C GLN A 356 -0.84 -4.15 11.62
N ASN A 357 0.38 -4.57 11.97
CA ASN A 357 0.57 -5.66 12.95
C ASN A 357 0.84 -5.18 14.39
N THR A 358 0.63 -3.91 14.68
CA THR A 358 0.63 -3.40 16.06
C THR A 358 -0.71 -2.74 16.31
N SER A 359 -1.60 -3.51 16.93
CA SER A 359 -2.88 -3.08 17.52
C SER A 359 -3.97 -2.67 16.51
N GLY A 360 -5.10 -3.37 16.56
CA GLY A 360 -6.32 -3.00 15.85
C GLY A 360 -6.78 -1.59 16.25
N ARG A 361 -6.41 -0.60 15.46
CA ARG A 361 -6.95 0.77 15.48
C ARG A 361 -6.67 1.37 14.11
N THR A 362 -7.72 1.68 13.37
CA THR A 362 -7.65 2.62 12.25
C THR A 362 -7.29 4.00 12.80
N GLY A 363 -5.99 4.22 13.01
CA GLY A 363 -5.40 5.46 13.49
C GLY A 363 -5.01 6.34 12.32
N ILE A 364 -5.78 7.40 12.11
CA ILE A 364 -5.31 8.62 11.45
C ILE A 364 -4.18 9.16 12.34
N LEU A 365 -2.98 9.33 11.79
CA LEU A 365 -1.86 9.97 12.50
C LEU A 365 -2.28 11.38 12.98
N PRO A 366 -2.20 11.70 14.28
CA PRO A 366 -2.35 13.08 14.73
C PRO A 366 -1.11 13.88 14.34
N LEU A 367 -1.35 14.98 13.65
CA LEU A 367 -0.35 15.99 13.32
C LEU A 367 -0.18 16.90 14.54
N ASN A 368 0.88 16.69 15.33
CA ASN A 368 1.43 17.71 16.24
C ASN A 368 2.88 17.32 16.59
N LEU A 369 3.86 17.80 15.81
CA LEU A 369 5.21 18.07 16.31
C LEU A 369 5.97 18.91 15.25
N LEU A 370 5.68 20.20 15.22
CA LEU A 370 6.55 21.24 14.66
C LEU A 370 6.19 22.56 15.35
N ALA A 371 6.45 22.64 16.66
CA ALA A 371 6.56 23.89 17.40
C ALA A 371 7.31 23.68 18.72
N SER A 372 8.43 24.40 18.85
CA SER A 372 9.22 24.77 20.04
C SER A 372 9.72 23.69 21.01
N GLY A 373 11.04 23.71 21.22
CA GLY A 373 11.69 23.01 22.32
C GLY A 373 11.54 23.71 23.67
N ALA A 374 11.57 22.90 24.73
CA ALA A 374 12.34 23.11 25.96
C ALA A 374 12.05 21.97 26.94
N SER A 375 13.13 21.43 27.52
CA SER A 375 13.26 20.77 28.83
C SER A 375 12.45 19.50 29.13
N GLY A 376 13.18 18.40 29.35
CA GLY A 376 12.63 17.11 29.77
C GLY A 376 12.58 16.90 31.27
N VAL A 377 12.04 15.75 31.66
CA VAL A 377 12.34 14.99 32.89
C VAL A 377 12.04 13.52 32.58
N LEU A 378 12.96 12.65 33.00
CA LEU A 378 12.90 11.20 32.95
C LEU A 378 11.84 10.67 33.91
N GLU A 379 11.06 9.65 33.52
CA GLU A 379 10.59 8.67 34.49
C GLU A 379 10.42 7.29 33.87
N MET A 380 10.95 6.31 34.61
CA MET A 380 11.28 4.95 34.20
C MET A 380 10.28 4.01 34.84
N GLY A 381 9.53 3.26 34.03
CA GLY A 381 8.52 2.31 34.51
C GLY A 381 8.57 1.03 33.69
N ASN A 382 9.32 0.06 34.19
CA ASN A 382 9.61 -1.23 33.59
C ASN A 382 8.46 -2.21 33.87
N ALA A 383 7.77 -2.72 32.84
CA ALA A 383 6.82 -3.83 33.00
C ALA A 383 7.05 -4.86 31.88
N MET A 384 7.57 -6.00 32.33
CA MET A 384 8.08 -7.16 31.63
C MET A 384 6.94 -7.95 30.98
N THR A 385 7.02 -8.25 29.69
CA THR A 385 6.16 -9.27 29.05
C THR A 385 7.01 -10.20 28.19
N THR A 386 7.22 -11.40 28.70
CA THR A 386 7.84 -12.53 28.01
C THR A 386 6.82 -13.20 27.11
N VAL A 387 7.11 -13.32 25.81
CA VAL A 387 6.37 -14.23 24.92
C VAL A 387 7.38 -15.16 24.24
N ASN A 388 7.36 -16.41 24.68
CA ASN A 388 8.03 -17.54 24.05
C ASN A 388 6.97 -18.24 23.18
N GLU A 389 7.16 -18.23 21.85
CA GLU A 389 6.41 -19.08 20.94
C GLU A 389 6.90 -20.53 21.06
N VAL A 390 6.01 -21.43 21.48
CA VAL A 390 6.09 -22.85 21.10
C VAL A 390 4.72 -23.30 20.66
N HIS A 391 4.67 -23.78 19.42
CA HIS A 391 3.51 -24.34 18.74
C HIS A 391 3.05 -25.62 19.43
N ALA A 392 1.83 -25.64 19.99
CA ALA A 392 1.16 -26.87 20.43
C ALA A 392 -0.32 -26.82 20.02
N MET A 393 -0.79 -27.95 19.49
CA MET A 393 -2.14 -28.12 18.95
C MET A 393 -3.17 -28.41 20.06
N TYR A 394 -4.38 -27.92 19.81
CA TYR A 394 -5.70 -28.31 20.33
C TYR A 394 -6.19 -27.81 21.69
N GLU A 395 -7.49 -27.55 21.64
CA GLU A 395 -8.52 -27.49 22.69
C GLU A 395 -8.98 -26.14 23.23
N ASP A 396 -10.30 -26.14 23.41
CA ASP A 396 -11.28 -25.08 23.51
C ASP A 396 -11.52 -24.79 24.98
N GLU A 397 -11.24 -23.57 25.43
CA GLU A 397 -11.72 -23.07 26.72
C GLU A 397 -12.31 -21.67 26.52
N SER A 398 -13.64 -21.65 26.56
CA SER A 398 -14.45 -20.49 26.88
C SER A 398 -14.18 -20.03 28.31
N GLY A 399 -13.49 -18.90 28.48
CA GLY A 399 -13.50 -18.08 29.69
C GLY A 399 -14.02 -16.69 29.31
N ASP A 400 -15.21 -16.28 29.75
CA ASP A 400 -15.45 -15.60 31.04
C ASP A 400 -14.72 -14.26 31.10
N GLU A 401 -15.27 -13.25 30.41
CA GLU A 401 -14.90 -11.86 30.60
C GLU A 401 -15.62 -11.34 31.85
N GLY A 402 -14.91 -11.39 32.99
CA GLY A 402 -15.31 -10.70 34.22
C GLY A 402 -15.23 -9.16 34.06
N PRO A 403 -15.89 -8.41 34.96
CA PRO A 403 -16.10 -6.98 34.82
C PRO A 403 -14.78 -6.22 35.04
N VAL A 404 -14.40 -5.39 34.07
CA VAL A 404 -13.29 -4.46 34.19
C VAL A 404 -13.82 -3.19 34.87
N GLU A 405 -13.63 -3.09 36.19
CA GLU A 405 -13.79 -1.83 36.91
C GLU A 405 -12.49 -1.00 36.82
N GLY A 406 -12.65 0.26 36.39
CA GLY A 406 -11.89 1.38 36.94
C GLY A 406 -10.64 1.86 36.19
N GLU A 407 -10.82 2.54 35.05
CA GLU A 407 -9.97 3.71 34.74
C GLU A 407 -10.86 4.96 34.65
N THR A 408 -10.79 5.77 35.70
CA THR A 408 -11.38 7.11 35.75
C THR A 408 -10.61 8.06 34.84
N GLY A 409 -11.17 8.30 33.65
CA GLY A 409 -10.78 9.33 32.71
C GLY A 409 -12.00 9.73 31.88
N ASP A 410 -12.63 10.83 32.30
CA ASP A 410 -13.94 11.35 31.89
C ASP A 410 -13.97 11.84 30.42
N THR A 411 -13.98 10.90 29.47
CA THR A 411 -14.62 11.07 28.17
C THR A 411 -15.29 9.76 27.80
N SER A 412 -16.61 9.68 27.95
CA SER A 412 -17.43 8.57 27.46
C SER A 412 -16.96 8.18 26.05
N ASP A 413 -16.84 6.88 25.76
CA ASP A 413 -16.49 6.37 24.42
C ASP A 413 -17.62 6.69 23.43
N LEU A 414 -17.63 7.93 22.95
CA LEU A 414 -18.61 8.48 22.01
C LEU A 414 -18.34 8.01 20.57
N GLY A 415 -17.44 7.07 20.35
CA GLY A 415 -17.12 6.51 19.02
C GLY A 415 -16.22 7.38 18.14
N ILE A 416 -15.74 6.78 17.04
CA ILE A 416 -14.84 7.35 16.04
C ILE A 416 -15.64 7.84 14.83
N ILE A 417 -15.28 9.01 14.29
CA ILE A 417 -15.92 9.59 13.10
C ILE A 417 -15.32 8.96 11.84
N GLY A 418 -16.17 8.40 10.97
CA GLY A 418 -15.79 7.73 9.72
C GLY A 418 -16.55 8.27 8.50
N GLN A 419 -16.10 7.88 7.31
CA GLN A 419 -16.72 8.29 6.02
C GLN A 419 -17.81 7.31 5.53
N ASP A 420 -18.10 6.25 6.28
CA ASP A 420 -19.07 5.24 5.89
C ASP A 420 -20.49 5.80 5.92
N THR A 421 -21.34 5.34 5.01
CA THR A 421 -22.77 5.68 5.03
C THR A 421 -23.52 4.74 5.95
N LEU A 422 -24.62 5.22 6.52
CA LEU A 422 -25.52 4.44 7.37
C LEU A 422 -25.95 3.10 6.73
N SER A 423 -26.42 3.12 5.50
CA SER A 423 -26.86 1.93 4.77
C SER A 423 -25.72 0.94 4.52
N THR A 424 -24.50 1.43 4.34
CA THR A 424 -23.32 0.58 4.15
C THR A 424 -23.00 -0.15 5.44
N MET A 425 -23.03 0.54 6.58
CA MET A 425 -22.78 -0.07 7.88
C MET A 425 -23.88 -1.05 8.29
N ILE A 426 -25.15 -0.72 8.02
CA ILE A 426 -26.27 -1.66 8.21
C ILE A 426 -26.04 -2.96 7.42
N ARG A 427 -25.67 -2.84 6.13
CA ARG A 427 -25.38 -4.02 5.31
C ARG A 427 -24.18 -4.80 5.82
N GLN A 428 -23.14 -4.13 6.31
CA GLN A 428 -21.99 -4.81 6.91
C GLN A 428 -22.39 -5.56 8.17
N ASP A 429 -23.24 -4.99 9.02
CA ASP A 429 -23.72 -5.64 10.23
C ASP A 429 -24.65 -6.83 9.90
N GLU A 430 -25.47 -6.72 8.86
CA GLU A 430 -26.33 -7.81 8.37
C GLU A 430 -25.57 -8.93 7.65
N MET A 431 -24.49 -8.58 6.92
CA MET A 431 -23.66 -9.53 6.17
C MET A 431 -22.51 -10.10 7.00
N ALA A 432 -22.16 -9.48 8.14
CA ALA A 432 -21.14 -9.98 9.04
C ALA A 432 -21.50 -11.42 9.41
N PRO A 433 -20.66 -12.41 9.09
CA PRO A 433 -21.02 -13.78 9.35
C PRO A 433 -21.17 -13.93 10.86
N THR A 434 -22.38 -14.26 11.31
CA THR A 434 -22.70 -14.65 12.69
C THR A 434 -21.85 -15.84 13.16
N ARG A 435 -21.05 -16.45 12.27
CA ARG A 435 -20.37 -17.74 12.46
C ARG A 435 -18.96 -17.91 11.86
N SER A 436 -18.21 -16.88 11.43
CA SER A 436 -16.82 -17.15 11.00
C SER A 436 -15.83 -15.97 11.05
N ARG A 437 -14.93 -16.00 12.04
CA ARG A 437 -13.72 -15.14 12.09
C ARG A 437 -12.79 -15.32 10.88
N ARG A 438 -12.90 -16.41 10.10
CA ARG A 438 -12.00 -16.67 8.95
C ARG A 438 -12.37 -15.96 7.66
N ARG A 439 -13.53 -15.30 7.55
CA ARG A 439 -13.96 -14.60 6.32
C ARG A 439 -14.00 -13.07 6.41
N SER A 440 -13.75 -12.49 7.58
CA SER A 440 -13.74 -11.02 7.79
C SER A 440 -12.75 -10.29 6.87
N LEU A 441 -11.60 -10.91 6.59
CA LEU A 441 -10.57 -10.35 5.71
C LEU A 441 -11.03 -10.18 4.24
N TYR A 442 -12.04 -10.91 3.77
CA TYR A 442 -12.46 -10.81 2.36
C TYR A 442 -13.39 -9.62 2.08
N PHE A 443 -14.24 -9.25 3.03
CA PHE A 443 -15.22 -8.17 2.85
C PHE A 443 -14.58 -6.78 3.00
N SER A 444 -13.57 -6.65 3.86
CA SER A 444 -12.85 -5.39 4.05
C SER A 444 -11.93 -5.01 2.87
N TYR A 445 -11.66 -5.93 1.94
CA TYR A 445 -10.71 -5.73 0.84
C TYR A 445 -11.36 -5.40 -0.52
N PHE A 446 -12.67 -5.63 -0.70
CA PHE A 446 -13.32 -5.54 -2.02
C PHE A 446 -14.65 -4.77 -2.04
N GLY A 447 -15.01 -4.06 -0.97
CA GLY A 447 -16.14 -3.12 -1.03
C GLY A 447 -15.82 -1.95 -1.96
N PRO A 448 -16.73 -1.51 -2.85
CA PRO A 448 -16.51 -0.34 -3.73
C PRO A 448 -16.13 0.94 -2.95
N ASP A 449 -16.50 1.03 -1.67
CA ASP A 449 -16.20 2.16 -0.79
C ASP A 449 -14.76 2.20 -0.28
N THR A 450 -14.03 1.07 -0.31
CA THR A 450 -12.62 1.01 0.13
C THR A 450 -11.71 1.83 -0.78
N ASN A 451 -12.00 1.83 -2.09
CA ASN A 451 -11.27 2.63 -3.08
C ASN A 451 -11.47 4.14 -2.89
N GLY A 452 -12.61 4.56 -2.35
CA GLY A 452 -12.90 5.97 -2.05
C GLY A 452 -12.08 6.50 -0.86
N LYS A 453 -11.74 5.64 0.10
CA LYS A 453 -10.97 6.00 1.30
C LYS A 453 -9.45 6.04 1.06
N LEU A 454 -8.98 5.64 -0.12
CA LEU A 454 -7.56 5.67 -0.45
C LEU A 454 -7.03 7.11 -0.43
N GLY A 455 -5.86 7.26 0.21
CA GLY A 455 -5.15 8.54 0.35
C GLY A 455 -4.44 9.03 -0.92
N TYR A 456 -4.64 8.33 -2.04
CA TYR A 456 -3.92 8.53 -3.29
C TYR A 456 -4.83 8.28 -4.50
N PRO A 457 -4.62 8.98 -5.63
CA PRO A 457 -5.28 8.66 -6.89
C PRO A 457 -4.88 7.28 -7.42
N LEU A 458 -5.63 6.75 -8.40
CA LEU A 458 -5.35 5.44 -9.02
C LEU A 458 -3.91 5.26 -9.53
N ASP A 459 -3.26 6.35 -9.92
CA ASP A 459 -1.89 6.35 -10.41
C ASP A 459 -1.01 7.28 -9.56
N SER A 460 -0.11 6.68 -8.77
CA SER A 460 0.80 7.38 -7.84
C SER A 460 2.23 7.55 -8.38
N VAL A 461 2.47 7.07 -9.59
CA VAL A 461 3.77 7.01 -10.27
C VAL A 461 4.02 8.11 -11.33
N PRO A 462 3.04 8.93 -11.81
CA PRO A 462 3.24 9.88 -12.91
C PRO A 462 4.42 10.84 -12.79
N VAL A 463 4.71 11.39 -11.60
CA VAL A 463 5.84 12.32 -11.44
C VAL A 463 7.16 11.63 -11.81
N GLY A 464 7.41 10.42 -11.30
CA GLY A 464 8.63 9.69 -11.60
C GLY A 464 8.76 9.34 -13.10
N ARG A 465 7.66 8.96 -13.77
CA ARG A 465 7.67 8.74 -15.24
C ARG A 465 7.99 10.01 -16.01
N TRP A 466 7.37 11.12 -15.62
CA TRP A 466 7.64 12.42 -16.25
C TRP A 466 9.10 12.86 -16.07
N ILE A 467 9.69 12.65 -14.89
CA ILE A 467 11.11 12.91 -14.64
C ILE A 467 11.99 12.07 -15.58
N LYS A 468 11.71 10.77 -15.70
CA LYS A 468 12.42 9.87 -16.63
C LYS A 468 12.34 10.36 -18.08
N GLU A 469 11.16 10.80 -18.51
CA GLU A 469 10.95 11.30 -19.89
C GLU A 469 11.65 12.64 -20.15
N ARG A 470 11.74 13.52 -19.14
CA ARG A 470 12.17 14.91 -19.34
C ARG A 470 13.65 15.14 -19.09
N TYR A 471 14.25 14.43 -18.12
CA TYR A 471 15.64 14.61 -17.74
C TYR A 471 16.51 13.47 -18.28
N PRO A 472 17.78 13.74 -18.66
CA PRO A 472 18.71 12.69 -19.05
C PRO A 472 18.89 11.65 -17.95
N ALA A 473 19.11 10.38 -18.32
CA ALA A 473 19.29 9.28 -17.37
C ALA A 473 20.49 9.49 -16.43
N ARG A 474 21.57 10.07 -16.94
CA ARG A 474 22.76 10.46 -16.16
C ARG A 474 22.66 11.89 -15.61
N SER A 475 21.49 12.34 -15.15
CA SER A 475 21.32 13.66 -14.52
C SER A 475 21.19 13.55 -13.00
N ALA A 476 21.56 14.60 -12.27
CA ALA A 476 21.39 14.66 -10.81
C ALA A 476 19.92 14.50 -10.39
N MET A 477 18.99 15.01 -11.21
CA MET A 477 17.55 14.84 -11.01
C MET A 477 17.14 13.36 -11.05
N ALA A 478 17.57 12.63 -12.10
CA ALA A 478 17.26 11.21 -12.24
C ALA A 478 17.89 10.37 -11.12
N ALA A 479 19.14 10.68 -10.75
CA ALA A 479 19.85 10.03 -9.65
C ALA A 479 19.13 10.19 -8.29
N THR A 480 18.63 11.40 -8.01
CA THR A 480 17.86 11.71 -6.80
C THR A 480 16.57 10.89 -6.74
N PHE A 481 15.80 10.86 -7.84
CA PHE A 481 14.55 10.11 -7.92
C PHE A 481 14.77 8.59 -7.81
N VAL A 482 15.82 8.04 -8.43
CA VAL A 482 16.14 6.61 -8.30
C VAL A 482 16.53 6.26 -6.87
N THR A 483 17.35 7.07 -6.20
CA THR A 483 17.72 6.85 -4.80
C THR A 483 16.50 6.79 -3.89
N HIS A 484 15.51 7.66 -4.12
CA HIS A 484 14.26 7.64 -3.37
C HIS A 484 13.39 6.43 -3.69
N ALA A 485 13.29 6.05 -4.98
CA ALA A 485 12.58 4.87 -5.41
C ALA A 485 13.19 3.58 -4.83
N VAL A 486 14.51 3.53 -4.65
CA VAL A 486 15.23 2.42 -4.01
C VAL A 486 14.88 2.34 -2.53
N ILE A 487 14.98 3.44 -1.77
CA ILE A 487 14.66 3.48 -0.34
C ILE A 487 13.19 3.09 -0.07
N ASN A 488 12.27 3.56 -0.92
CA ASN A 488 10.84 3.29 -0.81
C ASN A 488 10.42 1.96 -1.47
N ASN A 489 11.36 1.20 -2.03
CA ASN A 489 11.10 -0.07 -2.70
C ASN A 489 10.02 0.00 -3.81
N ASN A 490 9.92 1.14 -4.52
CA ASN A 490 8.90 1.38 -5.54
C ASN A 490 9.24 0.62 -6.83
N THR A 491 8.81 -0.64 -6.89
CA THR A 491 9.17 -1.58 -7.97
C THR A 491 8.73 -1.08 -9.34
N THR A 492 7.55 -0.43 -9.43
CA THR A 492 7.04 0.10 -10.70
C THR A 492 7.93 1.21 -11.26
N LEU A 493 8.44 2.12 -10.41
CA LEU A 493 9.37 3.16 -10.84
C LEU A 493 10.75 2.58 -11.15
N LEU A 494 11.28 1.69 -10.31
CA LEU A 494 12.58 1.08 -10.53
C LEU A 494 12.63 0.33 -11.86
N HIS A 495 11.62 -0.49 -12.14
CA HIS A 495 11.48 -1.12 -13.45
C HIS A 495 11.39 -0.07 -14.57
N SER A 496 10.69 1.05 -14.36
CA SER A 496 10.69 2.12 -15.36
C SER A 496 12.09 2.69 -15.57
N PHE A 497 12.85 3.06 -14.54
CA PHE A 497 14.17 3.67 -14.69
C PHE A 497 15.25 2.73 -15.24
N PHE A 498 15.12 1.42 -14.98
CA PHE A 498 16.09 0.41 -15.39
C PHE A 498 15.71 -0.36 -16.65
N THR A 499 14.47 -0.29 -17.15
CA THR A 499 14.05 -1.04 -18.34
C THR A 499 13.69 -0.12 -19.52
N CYS A 500 14.20 -0.43 -20.71
CA CYS A 500 13.83 0.22 -21.98
C CYS A 500 12.51 -0.36 -22.54
N ASN A 501 11.43 0.41 -22.52
CA ASN A 501 10.22 0.13 -23.31
C ASN A 501 10.34 0.75 -24.73
N ALA A 502 11.36 0.39 -25.50
CA ALA A 502 11.46 0.78 -26.90
C ALA A 502 11.09 -0.41 -27.81
N PRO A 503 10.00 -0.34 -28.62
CA PRO A 503 9.51 -1.48 -29.41
C PRO A 503 10.31 -1.79 -30.70
N SER A 504 11.54 -1.33 -30.86
CA SER A 504 12.28 -1.57 -32.10
C SER A 504 13.77 -1.27 -31.96
N THR A 505 14.55 -2.21 -31.45
CA THR A 505 15.94 -2.51 -31.87
C THR A 505 16.53 -3.53 -30.91
N ASN A 506 17.09 -4.62 -31.44
CA ASN A 506 17.73 -5.71 -30.67
C ASN A 506 19.07 -5.30 -30.01
N TYR A 507 19.25 -4.01 -29.67
CA TYR A 507 20.41 -3.50 -28.96
C TYR A 507 19.91 -2.72 -27.74
N VAL A 508 20.04 -3.32 -26.56
CA VAL A 508 19.81 -2.64 -25.28
C VAL A 508 20.90 -1.59 -25.13
N SER A 509 20.59 -0.34 -25.49
CA SER A 509 21.51 0.76 -25.23
C SER A 509 21.41 1.13 -23.74
N THR A 510 22.38 0.68 -22.96
CA THR A 510 22.57 1.04 -21.53
C THR A 510 22.70 2.54 -21.29
N SER A 511 22.84 3.35 -22.36
CA SER A 511 22.88 4.82 -22.32
C SER A 511 21.59 5.47 -21.80
N GLN A 512 20.46 4.76 -21.83
CA GLN A 512 19.17 5.27 -21.36
C GLN A 512 18.83 4.87 -19.92
N HIS A 513 19.65 4.04 -19.27
CA HIS A 513 19.42 3.58 -17.91
C HIS A 513 20.07 4.53 -16.90
N VAL A 514 19.42 4.75 -15.76
CA VAL A 514 20.07 5.44 -14.64
C VAL A 514 21.04 4.44 -13.99
N PRO A 515 22.34 4.78 -13.80
CA PRO A 515 23.29 3.84 -13.23
C PRO A 515 22.95 3.42 -11.80
N VAL A 516 23.10 2.14 -11.50
CA VAL A 516 23.08 1.61 -10.12
C VAL A 516 24.41 1.93 -9.44
N THR A 517 24.39 2.27 -8.16
CA THR A 517 25.59 2.67 -7.39
C THR A 517 25.72 1.90 -6.08
N LEU A 518 26.94 1.78 -5.55
CA LEU A 518 27.16 1.17 -4.24
C LEU A 518 26.47 1.96 -3.12
N LYS A 519 26.31 3.29 -3.26
CA LYS A 519 25.55 4.15 -2.34
C LYS A 519 24.14 3.61 -2.12
N HIS A 520 23.45 3.12 -3.15
CA HIS A 520 22.11 2.52 -3.02
C HIS A 520 22.10 1.37 -2.01
N PHE A 521 23.08 0.47 -2.10
CA PHE A 521 23.23 -0.67 -1.17
C PHE A 521 23.63 -0.22 0.23
N ARG A 522 24.51 0.79 0.37
CA ARG A 522 24.91 1.35 1.67
C ARG A 522 23.72 1.99 2.40
N LEU A 523 22.89 2.75 1.70
CA LEU A 523 21.68 3.36 2.26
C LEU A 523 20.71 2.27 2.75
N LEU A 524 20.50 1.22 1.96
CA LEU A 524 19.62 0.11 2.34
C LEU A 524 20.17 -0.73 3.50
N ALA A 525 21.49 -0.97 3.53
CA ALA A 525 22.17 -1.62 4.66
C ALA A 525 21.96 -0.82 5.95
N ARG A 526 22.11 0.50 5.85
CA ARG A 526 21.93 1.43 6.97
C ARG A 526 20.51 1.43 7.53
N LEU A 527 19.50 1.19 6.68
CA LEU A 527 18.09 1.10 7.04
C LEU A 527 17.63 -0.35 7.36
N GLY A 528 18.50 -1.35 7.19
CA GLY A 528 18.13 -2.77 7.34
C GLY A 528 17.14 -3.31 6.29
N LYS A 529 16.87 -2.56 5.21
CA LYS A 529 15.86 -2.89 4.19
C LYS A 529 16.43 -3.75 3.06
N SER A 530 15.68 -4.73 2.58
CA SER A 530 16.09 -5.58 1.46
C SER A 530 16.24 -4.78 0.16
N PRO A 531 17.35 -4.93 -0.60
CA PRO A 531 17.44 -4.35 -1.94
C PRO A 531 16.42 -4.96 -2.89
N ASN A 532 15.81 -4.11 -3.72
CA ASN A 532 14.87 -4.52 -4.74
C ASN A 532 15.57 -5.39 -5.80
N TRP A 533 14.87 -6.42 -6.30
CA TRP A 533 15.41 -7.34 -7.30
C TRP A 533 15.90 -6.64 -8.57
N CYS A 534 15.31 -5.50 -8.96
CA CYS A 534 15.73 -4.75 -10.14
C CYS A 534 17.19 -4.30 -10.07
N LEU A 535 17.73 -4.03 -8.87
CA LEU A 535 19.13 -3.65 -8.70
C LEU A 535 20.08 -4.80 -9.03
N TYR A 536 19.76 -6.01 -8.56
CA TYR A 536 20.55 -7.20 -8.86
C TYR A 536 20.47 -7.57 -10.34
N HIS A 537 19.29 -7.48 -10.94
CA HIS A 537 19.10 -7.73 -12.36
C HIS A 537 19.94 -6.79 -13.25
N GLU A 538 20.03 -5.50 -12.91
CA GLU A 538 20.92 -4.57 -13.64
C GLU A 538 22.40 -4.95 -13.50
N ILE A 539 22.84 -5.41 -12.32
CA ILE A 539 24.22 -5.89 -12.11
C ILE A 539 24.48 -7.16 -12.95
N GLU A 540 23.54 -8.10 -12.99
CA GLU A 540 23.63 -9.31 -13.82
C GLU A 540 23.70 -8.98 -15.31
N ASN A 541 22.98 -7.95 -15.76
CA ASN A 541 23.03 -7.43 -17.13
C ASN A 541 24.29 -6.63 -17.46
N GLY A 542 25.22 -6.46 -16.50
CA GLY A 542 26.52 -5.84 -16.72
C GLY A 542 26.59 -4.35 -16.39
N ALA A 543 25.80 -3.87 -15.42
CA ALA A 543 25.90 -2.49 -14.94
C ALA A 543 27.35 -2.09 -14.58
N GLU A 544 27.75 -0.90 -15.03
CA GLU A 544 29.03 -0.29 -14.67
C GLU A 544 29.11 -0.08 -13.15
N PHE A 545 30.30 -0.28 -12.57
CA PHE A 545 30.52 -0.09 -11.15
C PHE A 545 30.76 1.39 -10.81
N TYR A 546 29.97 1.93 -9.88
CA TYR A 546 30.08 3.28 -9.35
C TYR A 546 29.93 3.25 -7.82
N PHE A 547 30.76 4.00 -7.08
CA PHE A 547 30.62 4.16 -5.64
C PHE A 547 29.42 5.06 -5.31
N SER A 548 29.26 6.17 -6.02
CA SER A 548 28.16 7.11 -5.86
C SER A 548 27.72 7.70 -7.20
N GLU A 549 26.65 8.49 -7.17
CA GLU A 549 26.17 9.25 -8.33
C GLU A 549 27.19 10.27 -8.85
N GLU A 550 28.06 10.78 -7.98
CA GLU A 550 29.09 11.76 -8.32
C GLU A 550 30.11 11.19 -9.33
N ASP A 551 30.36 9.88 -9.28
CA ASP A 551 31.34 9.21 -10.16
C ASP A 551 30.95 9.22 -11.64
N TYR A 552 29.65 9.23 -11.96
CA TYR A 552 29.17 9.31 -13.34
C TYR A 552 28.67 10.69 -13.72
N LEU A 553 28.31 11.54 -12.74
CA LEU A 553 27.95 12.94 -12.98
C LEU A 553 29.19 13.79 -13.31
N SER A 554 30.32 13.55 -12.63
CA SER A 554 31.61 14.25 -12.87
C SER A 554 32.23 13.97 -14.24
N LYS A 555 31.87 12.84 -14.86
CA LYS A 555 32.36 12.42 -16.18
C LYS A 555 31.58 13.03 -17.35
N GLN A 556 30.59 13.89 -17.08
CA GLN A 556 29.84 14.55 -18.14
C GLN A 556 30.59 15.76 -18.71
N PRO A 557 30.71 15.89 -20.04
CA PRO A 557 31.05 17.18 -20.64
C PRO A 557 29.93 18.19 -20.33
N PRO A 558 30.25 19.48 -20.14
CA PRO A 558 29.27 20.51 -19.80
C PRO A 558 28.13 20.52 -20.83
N ALA A 559 26.90 20.53 -20.32
CA ALA A 559 25.68 20.37 -21.10
C ALA A 559 25.51 21.46 -22.16
N THR A 560 25.60 21.10 -23.44
CA THR A 560 25.02 21.89 -24.53
C THR A 560 23.50 21.88 -24.43
N GLU A 561 22.90 23.07 -24.60
CA GLU A 561 21.47 23.39 -24.49
C GLU A 561 20.47 22.37 -25.07
N PRO A 562 19.22 22.34 -24.56
CA PRO A 562 18.19 21.44 -25.05
C PRO A 562 17.86 21.70 -26.52
N LYS A 563 18.25 20.76 -27.39
CA LYS A 563 17.87 20.75 -28.81
C LYS A 563 16.35 20.84 -28.97
N LYS A 564 15.90 21.98 -29.52
CA LYS A 564 14.56 22.13 -30.10
C LYS A 564 14.39 21.11 -31.23
N TYR A 565 13.30 20.36 -31.21
CA TYR A 565 12.92 19.49 -32.33
C TYR A 565 12.55 20.36 -33.55
N SER A 566 13.42 20.43 -34.56
CA SER A 566 13.05 20.85 -35.91
C SER A 566 13.15 19.66 -36.86
N LYS A 567 12.03 19.31 -37.49
CA LYS A 567 11.96 18.33 -38.59
C LYS A 567 12.80 18.82 -39.76
N THR A 568 13.86 18.10 -40.13
CA THR A 568 14.40 18.17 -41.50
C THR A 568 15.21 16.92 -41.83
N LYS A 569 14.82 16.25 -42.92
CA LYS A 569 15.55 15.12 -43.54
C LYS A 569 16.92 15.61 -44.00
N VAL A 570 17.99 14.91 -43.63
CA VAL A 570 19.30 15.05 -44.28
C VAL A 570 19.87 13.65 -44.55
N LYS A 571 20.24 13.44 -45.83
CA LYS A 571 20.92 12.28 -46.41
C LYS A 571 22.29 12.08 -45.75
N SER A 572 22.66 10.83 -45.47
CA SER A 572 24.03 10.45 -45.14
C SER A 572 24.71 9.82 -46.36
N ASP A 573 25.70 10.52 -46.91
CA ASP A 573 26.68 9.97 -47.84
C ASP A 573 27.70 9.11 -47.07
N VAL A 574 27.99 7.93 -47.63
CA VAL A 574 28.95 6.95 -47.12
C VAL A 574 30.25 7.09 -47.92
N ARG A 575 31.40 7.22 -47.25
CA ARG A 575 32.73 7.16 -47.87
C ARG A 575 33.47 5.90 -47.39
N LYS A 576 33.98 5.14 -48.36
CA LYS A 576 34.63 3.82 -48.32
C LYS A 576 36.17 3.93 -48.35
N GLU A 577 36.88 2.95 -47.79
CA GLU A 577 38.05 2.19 -48.33
C GLU A 577 38.63 1.28 -47.21
N SER A 578 39.15 0.06 -47.41
CA SER A 578 39.71 -0.62 -48.60
C SER A 578 39.83 -2.17 -48.43
N SER A 579 39.76 -2.88 -49.58
CA SER A 579 40.35 -4.19 -50.03
C SER A 579 40.06 -5.52 -49.30
N SER A 580 39.97 -6.74 -49.90
CA SER A 580 39.78 -7.40 -51.24
C SER A 580 40.10 -8.92 -51.02
N PRO A 581 39.95 -9.90 -51.96
CA PRO A 581 39.15 -10.05 -53.20
C PRO A 581 38.40 -11.43 -53.37
N GLY A 582 37.50 -11.57 -54.37
CA GLY A 582 37.33 -12.86 -55.08
C GLY A 582 35.96 -13.33 -55.64
N ILE A 583 35.53 -12.82 -56.83
CA ILE A 583 34.92 -13.46 -58.06
C ILE A 583 33.76 -14.54 -57.94
N PRO A 584 32.79 -14.72 -58.90
CA PRO A 584 31.83 -13.79 -59.53
C PRO A 584 30.37 -14.34 -59.74
N ARG A 585 29.46 -13.48 -60.24
CA ARG A 585 28.28 -13.72 -61.15
C ARG A 585 27.14 -14.64 -60.66
N VAL A 586 25.84 -14.35 -60.83
CA VAL A 586 25.11 -13.96 -62.05
C VAL A 586 23.83 -13.18 -61.67
N SER A 587 23.54 -12.16 -62.47
CA SER A 587 22.30 -11.39 -62.55
C SER A 587 21.19 -12.12 -63.31
N ALA A 588 19.94 -12.05 -62.85
CA ALA A 588 18.78 -12.06 -63.74
C ALA A 588 17.56 -11.37 -63.09
N HIS A 589 17.02 -10.41 -63.83
CA HIS A 589 15.76 -9.71 -63.59
C HIS A 589 14.53 -10.59 -63.83
N ALA A 590 13.41 -10.08 -63.28
CA ALA A 590 12.04 -10.09 -63.81
C ALA A 590 11.03 -10.96 -63.05
N GLY A 591 10.04 -10.28 -62.44
CA GLY A 591 8.68 -10.83 -62.24
C GLY A 591 7.91 -10.87 -63.59
N PRO A 592 6.58 -11.09 -63.63
CA PRO A 592 5.59 -10.86 -62.57
C PRO A 592 4.47 -11.92 -62.39
N SER A 593 3.72 -11.75 -61.29
CA SER A 593 2.29 -11.99 -61.02
C SER A 593 1.48 -13.07 -61.79
N LYS A 594 0.81 -13.97 -61.05
CA LYS A 594 -0.66 -13.98 -60.82
C LYS A 594 -1.19 -15.24 -60.08
N VAL A 595 -1.94 -14.99 -59.00
CA VAL A 595 -3.33 -15.45 -58.72
C VAL A 595 -3.63 -16.90 -58.23
N GLN A 596 -4.20 -16.92 -57.02
CA GLN A 596 -5.32 -17.73 -56.46
C GLN A 596 -5.14 -19.10 -55.76
N ALA A 597 -5.87 -19.13 -54.63
CA ALA A 597 -6.68 -20.22 -54.06
C ALA A 597 -6.06 -21.12 -52.98
N SER A 598 -6.58 -20.93 -51.75
CA SER A 598 -6.68 -21.93 -50.66
C SER A 598 -7.72 -23.02 -51.05
N PRO A 599 -7.74 -24.26 -50.51
CA PRO A 599 -8.11 -24.50 -49.11
C PRO A 599 -7.52 -25.75 -48.38
N ARG A 600 -7.55 -25.66 -47.03
CA ARG A 600 -7.83 -26.68 -45.98
C ARG A 600 -7.13 -28.06 -45.90
N ALA A 601 -6.51 -28.25 -44.72
CA ALA A 601 -6.69 -29.33 -43.73
C ALA A 601 -6.28 -30.78 -44.03
N GLY A 602 -5.56 -31.41 -43.08
CA GLY A 602 -5.66 -32.86 -42.86
C GLY A 602 -4.39 -33.56 -42.37
N LYS A 603 -4.41 -33.99 -41.10
CA LYS A 603 -3.46 -34.86 -40.37
C LYS A 603 -2.94 -36.08 -41.17
N ARG A 604 -1.70 -36.52 -40.89
CA ARG A 604 -1.35 -37.91 -40.50
C ARG A 604 0.14 -38.09 -40.14
N ARG A 605 0.41 -38.64 -38.95
CA ARG A 605 1.64 -39.41 -38.63
C ARG A 605 1.54 -40.80 -39.26
N PRO A 606 2.65 -41.48 -39.58
CA PRO A 606 3.05 -42.70 -38.84
C PRO A 606 4.59 -42.85 -38.73
N ARG A 607 5.17 -43.14 -37.55
CA ARG A 607 5.50 -44.43 -36.90
C ARG A 607 7.00 -44.79 -36.99
N ARG A 608 7.47 -45.25 -35.83
CA ARG A 608 8.78 -45.78 -35.44
C ARG A 608 9.28 -46.92 -36.33
N SER A 609 10.60 -47.08 -36.38
CA SER A 609 11.28 -48.39 -36.41
C SER A 609 12.44 -48.36 -35.41
N ALA A 610 12.61 -49.44 -34.65
CA ALA A 610 13.62 -49.65 -33.62
C ALA A 610 14.40 -50.96 -33.88
N ALA A 611 15.51 -51.11 -33.14
CA ALA A 611 16.28 -52.34 -32.83
C ALA A 611 17.34 -52.76 -33.88
N THR A 612 18.54 -53.30 -33.58
CA THR A 612 19.21 -53.82 -32.34
C THR A 612 20.69 -54.14 -32.70
N VAL A 613 21.71 -53.72 -31.91
CA VAL A 613 22.60 -54.50 -30.99
C VAL A 613 23.63 -55.49 -31.60
N THR A 614 24.92 -55.34 -31.22
CA THR A 614 25.98 -56.33 -30.79
C THR A 614 27.36 -55.62 -30.91
N SER A 615 28.22 -55.36 -29.91
CA SER A 615 28.91 -56.08 -28.80
C SER A 615 30.40 -56.40 -29.10
N TYR A 616 31.29 -55.72 -28.35
CA TYR A 616 32.72 -55.94 -27.97
C TYR A 616 33.61 -57.01 -28.63
N VAL A 617 34.88 -56.64 -28.91
CA VAL A 617 36.15 -57.29 -28.46
C VAL A 617 37.32 -56.26 -28.52
N ILE A 618 38.19 -56.24 -27.50
CA ILE A 618 39.60 -55.72 -27.40
C ILE A 618 40.42 -56.97 -27.01
N PRO A 619 41.65 -57.32 -27.51
CA PRO A 619 42.90 -56.56 -27.26
C PRO A 619 44.14 -56.70 -28.21
N ASP A 620 45.07 -55.76 -28.00
CA ASP A 620 46.55 -55.84 -28.06
C ASP A 620 47.41 -55.55 -29.32
N SER A 621 48.54 -54.88 -29.02
CA SER A 621 49.84 -54.74 -29.74
C SER A 621 49.92 -53.60 -30.77
N ASP A 622 50.46 -52.40 -30.47
CA ASP A 622 51.85 -51.94 -30.16
C ASP A 622 52.74 -51.67 -31.40
N ASP A 623 53.47 -50.55 -31.33
CA ASP A 623 54.44 -49.92 -32.27
C ASP A 623 53.90 -49.33 -33.61
N GLU A 624 54.25 -48.13 -34.11
CA GLU A 624 55.31 -47.15 -33.83
C GLU A 624 54.93 -45.80 -34.51
N ALA A 625 55.53 -44.71 -34.01
CA ALA A 625 55.83 -43.44 -34.69
C ALA A 625 54.69 -42.50 -35.14
N ILE A 626 54.32 -41.54 -34.28
CA ILE A 626 54.21 -40.13 -34.71
C ILE A 626 54.90 -39.24 -33.66
N VAL A 627 55.98 -38.63 -34.12
CA VAL A 627 56.79 -37.61 -33.48
C VAL A 627 55.96 -36.34 -33.24
N GLU A 628 56.10 -35.82 -32.02
CA GLU A 628 55.95 -34.45 -31.53
C GLU A 628 55.55 -33.36 -32.55
N ASP A 629 54.43 -32.68 -32.27
CA ASP A 629 54.33 -31.24 -32.48
C ASP A 629 53.95 -30.59 -31.14
N ASP A 630 54.96 -30.05 -30.46
CA ASP A 630 54.90 -29.35 -29.17
C ASP A 630 54.32 -27.91 -29.32
N ASP A 631 53.71 -27.60 -30.47
CA ASP A 631 53.22 -26.26 -30.83
C ASP A 631 51.78 -25.97 -30.33
N ASP A 632 50.93 -26.99 -30.16
CA ASP A 632 49.56 -26.80 -29.64
C ASP A 632 49.56 -26.39 -28.16
N ASN A 633 50.54 -26.87 -27.40
CA ASN A 633 50.70 -26.51 -25.99
C ASN A 633 51.28 -25.10 -25.84
N ALA A 634 52.14 -24.66 -26.75
CA ALA A 634 52.68 -23.30 -26.78
C ALA A 634 51.61 -22.25 -27.10
N VAL A 635 50.66 -22.55 -28.00
CA VAL A 635 49.53 -21.64 -28.32
C VAL A 635 48.54 -21.54 -27.16
N VAL A 636 48.24 -22.64 -26.46
CA VAL A 636 47.40 -22.64 -25.25
C VAL A 636 48.10 -21.93 -24.09
N VAL A 637 49.42 -22.10 -23.93
CA VAL A 637 50.23 -21.37 -22.94
C VAL A 637 50.33 -19.88 -23.28
N LEU A 638 50.45 -19.50 -24.55
CA LEU A 638 50.43 -18.10 -24.99
C LEU A 638 49.05 -17.45 -24.83
N MET A 639 47.96 -18.16 -25.13
CA MET A 639 46.59 -17.69 -24.87
C MET A 639 46.31 -17.54 -23.37
N THR A 640 46.75 -18.51 -22.54
CA THR A 640 46.61 -18.41 -21.08
C THR A 640 47.55 -17.36 -20.47
N MET A 641 48.73 -17.12 -21.03
CA MET A 641 49.62 -16.01 -20.63
C MET A 641 49.11 -14.64 -21.08
N GLN A 642 48.50 -14.52 -22.26
CA GLN A 642 47.83 -13.29 -22.69
C GLN A 642 46.55 -13.02 -21.87
N ALA A 643 45.82 -14.06 -21.45
CA ALA A 643 44.69 -13.95 -20.52
C ALA A 643 45.14 -13.52 -19.11
N LYS A 644 46.29 -14.01 -18.63
CA LYS A 644 46.90 -13.59 -17.35
C LYS A 644 47.40 -12.14 -17.39
N LYS A 645 47.85 -11.62 -18.54
CA LYS A 645 48.29 -10.23 -18.72
C LYS A 645 47.16 -9.20 -18.92
N ARG A 646 45.89 -9.63 -19.02
CA ARG A 646 44.70 -8.75 -19.10
C ARG A 646 43.68 -9.05 -17.99
N LYS A 647 44.08 -9.23 -16.72
CA LYS A 647 43.14 -9.20 -15.58
C LYS A 647 42.68 -7.75 -15.32
N VAL A 648 41.97 -7.16 -16.28
CA VAL A 648 41.10 -6.01 -15.99
C VAL A 648 39.89 -6.59 -15.29
N GLU A 649 39.76 -6.33 -13.98
CA GLU A 649 38.63 -6.75 -13.17
C GLU A 649 37.32 -6.34 -13.86
N SER A 650 36.44 -7.31 -14.11
CA SER A 650 35.15 -7.05 -14.75
C SER A 650 34.26 -6.20 -13.83
N ASN A 651 33.30 -5.46 -14.40
CA ASN A 651 32.34 -4.70 -13.57
C ASN A 651 31.60 -5.62 -12.60
N LEU A 652 31.25 -6.85 -13.02
CA LEU A 652 30.59 -7.84 -12.17
C LEU A 652 31.50 -8.29 -11.02
N GLN A 653 32.79 -8.51 -11.27
CA GLN A 653 33.77 -8.82 -10.21
C GLN A 653 33.90 -7.68 -9.20
N ARG A 654 33.95 -6.42 -9.67
CA ARG A 654 33.96 -5.24 -8.78
C ARG A 654 32.71 -5.17 -7.90
N TRP A 655 31.54 -5.40 -8.49
CA TRP A 655 30.28 -5.49 -7.74
C TRP A 655 30.33 -6.59 -6.67
N ILE A 656 30.72 -7.83 -7.04
CA ILE A 656 30.83 -8.95 -6.11
C ILE A 656 31.80 -8.64 -4.98
N LYS A 657 32.96 -8.03 -5.28
CA LYS A 657 33.97 -7.65 -4.29
C LYS A 657 33.40 -6.67 -3.26
N HIS A 658 32.81 -5.56 -3.71
CA HIS A 658 32.30 -4.53 -2.78
C HIS A 658 31.03 -4.95 -2.04
N LEU A 659 30.16 -5.76 -2.67
CA LEU A 659 29.00 -6.34 -1.99
C LEU A 659 29.43 -7.39 -0.95
N SER A 660 30.53 -8.12 -1.18
CA SER A 660 31.07 -9.07 -0.18
C SER A 660 31.61 -8.33 1.05
N VAL A 661 32.25 -7.17 0.86
CA VAL A 661 32.67 -6.31 1.97
C VAL A 661 31.47 -5.83 2.78
N LEU A 662 30.40 -5.35 2.13
CA LEU A 662 29.16 -4.96 2.82
C LEU A 662 28.51 -6.12 3.58
N LEU A 663 28.53 -7.33 3.03
CA LEU A 663 28.01 -8.51 3.71
C LEU A 663 28.81 -8.82 4.98
N ALA A 664 30.14 -8.75 4.93
CA ALA A 664 31.00 -8.95 6.09
C ALA A 664 30.77 -7.89 7.18
N GLU A 665 30.55 -6.63 6.80
CA GLU A 665 30.17 -5.55 7.73
C GLU A 665 28.83 -5.86 8.43
N GLU A 666 27.82 -6.31 7.69
CA GLU A 666 26.52 -6.68 8.26
C GLU A 666 26.58 -7.93 9.14
N GLN A 667 27.39 -8.92 8.78
CA GLN A 667 27.67 -10.08 9.63
C GLN A 667 28.38 -9.66 10.93
N LYS A 668 29.33 -8.72 10.86
CA LYS A 668 30.00 -8.17 12.05
C LYS A 668 29.00 -7.45 12.95
N LYS A 669 28.13 -6.59 12.40
CA LYS A 669 27.04 -5.93 13.16
C LYS A 669 26.12 -6.94 13.83
N TYR A 670 25.73 -7.99 13.10
CA TYR A 670 24.91 -9.07 13.64
C TYR A 670 25.59 -9.80 14.80
N LYS A 671 26.87 -10.18 14.65
CA LYS A 671 27.68 -10.82 15.70
C LYS A 671 27.85 -9.92 16.92
N GLU A 672 28.11 -8.63 16.72
CA GLU A 672 28.19 -7.65 17.81
C GLU A 672 26.86 -7.48 18.54
N LYS A 673 25.74 -7.37 17.80
CA LYS A 673 24.39 -7.27 18.40
C LYS A 673 24.04 -8.52 19.21
N ARG A 674 24.34 -9.70 18.66
CA ARG A 674 24.20 -10.97 19.37
C ARG A 674 25.05 -11.01 20.64
N LYS A 675 26.30 -10.58 20.58
CA LYS A 675 27.19 -10.50 21.74
C LYS A 675 26.68 -9.53 22.81
N ARG A 676 26.21 -8.33 22.42
CA ARG A 676 25.62 -7.34 23.35
C ARG A 676 24.39 -7.92 24.04
N LEU A 677 23.52 -8.60 23.29
CA LEU A 677 22.32 -9.22 23.84
C LEU A 677 22.64 -10.43 24.73
N GLU A 678 23.63 -11.25 24.39
CA GLU A 678 24.13 -12.34 25.24
C GLU A 678 24.75 -11.79 26.55
N GLN A 679 25.42 -10.63 26.50
CA GLN A 679 25.97 -9.95 27.67
C GLN A 679 24.86 -9.34 28.56
N SER A 680 23.79 -8.79 27.99
CA SER A 680 22.65 -8.27 28.76
C SER A 680 21.68 -9.37 29.24
N ALA A 681 21.63 -10.51 28.55
CA ALA A 681 20.76 -11.65 28.86
C ALA A 681 21.29 -12.57 29.99
N LEU A 682 22.37 -12.19 30.67
CA LEU A 682 22.82 -12.90 31.88
C LEU A 682 21.78 -12.86 33.03
N VAL A 683 20.68 -12.10 32.89
CA VAL A 683 19.59 -11.99 33.90
C VAL A 683 18.21 -12.44 33.36
N GLU A 684 17.99 -12.49 32.04
CA GLU A 684 16.74 -12.95 31.43
C GLU A 684 17.04 -13.81 30.20
N GLY A 685 16.37 -14.96 30.07
CA GLY A 685 16.69 -16.05 29.13
C GLY A 685 17.03 -15.66 27.67
N ARG A 686 17.77 -16.54 26.99
CA ARG A 686 18.31 -16.36 25.62
C ARG A 686 17.26 -15.83 24.63
N ARG A 687 17.30 -14.52 24.32
CA ARG A 687 16.55 -13.93 23.20
C ARG A 687 17.30 -14.18 21.88
N ARG A 688 16.63 -14.69 20.85
CA ARG A 688 17.21 -14.90 19.51
C ARG A 688 17.33 -13.56 18.77
N VAL A 689 18.48 -13.31 18.15
CA VAL A 689 18.70 -12.14 17.28
C VAL A 689 18.41 -12.54 15.84
N ALA A 690 17.45 -11.87 15.20
CA ALA A 690 17.17 -12.07 13.78
C ALA A 690 18.18 -11.29 12.90
N LYS A 691 18.57 -11.87 11.75
CA LYS A 691 19.32 -11.15 10.70
C LYS A 691 18.37 -10.10 10.06
N SER A 692 18.91 -8.94 9.68
CA SER A 692 18.14 -7.91 8.96
C SER A 692 17.68 -8.41 7.58
N GLU A 693 16.62 -7.81 7.03
CA GLU A 693 16.13 -8.15 5.68
C GLU A 693 17.18 -7.83 4.61
N PHE A 694 17.97 -6.77 4.81
CA PHE A 694 19.15 -6.50 3.98
C PHE A 694 20.15 -7.65 4.02
N HIS A 695 20.57 -8.10 5.21
CA HIS A 695 21.54 -9.17 5.37
C HIS A 695 21.05 -10.48 4.71
N LYS A 696 19.80 -10.88 4.98
CA LYS A 696 19.19 -12.07 4.33
C LYS A 696 19.20 -11.97 2.81
N SER A 697 18.74 -10.83 2.28
CA SER A 697 18.68 -10.60 0.83
C SER A 697 20.07 -10.62 0.19
N LEU A 698 21.07 -9.97 0.81
CA LEU A 698 22.42 -9.90 0.27
C LEU A 698 23.09 -11.27 0.25
N MET A 699 22.94 -12.10 1.30
CA MET A 699 23.48 -13.47 1.31
C MET A 699 22.97 -14.31 0.13
N VAL A 700 21.68 -14.23 -0.15
CA VAL A 700 21.05 -15.01 -1.22
C VAL A 700 21.48 -14.52 -2.60
N ASN A 701 21.38 -13.21 -2.84
CA ASN A 701 21.66 -12.64 -4.17
C ASN A 701 23.14 -12.65 -4.52
N LEU A 702 24.04 -12.52 -3.53
CA LEU A 702 25.48 -12.58 -3.79
C LEU A 702 25.93 -13.98 -4.24
N ARG A 703 25.31 -15.05 -3.71
CA ARG A 703 25.49 -16.41 -4.24
C ARG A 703 25.05 -16.52 -5.70
N SER A 704 23.93 -15.89 -6.08
CA SER A 704 23.47 -15.80 -7.48
C SER A 704 24.49 -15.07 -8.36
N LEU A 705 24.96 -13.89 -7.95
CA LEU A 705 25.93 -13.10 -8.70
C LEU A 705 27.24 -13.85 -8.94
N ARG A 706 27.77 -14.55 -7.92
CA ARG A 706 28.97 -15.40 -8.03
C ARG A 706 28.76 -16.53 -9.04
N LYS A 707 27.59 -17.17 -9.03
CA LYS A 707 27.24 -18.19 -10.02
C LYS A 707 27.20 -17.60 -11.43
N THR A 708 26.55 -16.45 -11.61
CA THR A 708 26.49 -15.75 -12.91
C THR A 708 27.87 -15.36 -13.42
N ASP A 709 28.79 -14.91 -12.56
CA ASP A 709 30.18 -14.62 -12.94
C ASP A 709 30.93 -15.89 -13.40
N LEU A 710 30.78 -16.98 -12.66
CA LEU A 710 31.37 -18.28 -12.99
C LEU A 710 30.81 -18.85 -14.30
N ASP A 711 29.51 -18.76 -14.53
CA ASP A 711 28.87 -19.18 -15.78
C ASP A 711 29.36 -18.34 -16.97
N LYS A 712 29.50 -17.01 -16.81
CA LYS A 712 30.08 -16.13 -17.84
C LYS A 712 31.54 -16.47 -18.15
N ARG A 713 32.34 -16.80 -17.13
CA ARG A 713 33.73 -17.25 -17.33
C ARG A 713 33.80 -18.59 -18.04
N LYS A 714 32.94 -19.55 -17.68
CA LYS A 714 32.86 -20.84 -18.36
C LYS A 714 32.47 -20.69 -19.83
N GLN A 715 31.60 -19.74 -20.15
CA GLN A 715 31.26 -19.39 -21.54
C GLN A 715 32.44 -18.75 -22.31
N LEU A 716 33.26 -17.93 -21.65
CA LEU A 716 34.37 -17.19 -22.28
C LEU A 716 35.68 -18.01 -22.38
N TYR A 717 35.96 -18.85 -21.39
CA TYR A 717 37.24 -19.53 -21.21
C TYR A 717 37.14 -21.07 -21.20
N GLY A 718 35.95 -21.63 -21.37
CA GLY A 718 35.71 -23.08 -21.37
C GLY A 718 35.42 -23.67 -19.98
N PRO A 719 35.10 -24.98 -19.90
CA PRO A 719 34.69 -25.64 -18.66
C PRO A 719 35.78 -25.67 -17.58
N ASP A 720 37.06 -25.52 -17.96
CA ASP A 720 38.22 -25.47 -17.06
C ASP A 720 38.54 -24.06 -16.54
N ALA A 721 37.63 -23.09 -16.73
CA ALA A 721 37.76 -21.77 -16.15
C ALA A 721 37.89 -21.89 -14.62
N ALA A 722 39.04 -21.45 -14.09
CA ALA A 722 39.35 -21.54 -12.66
C ALA A 722 38.21 -20.92 -11.83
N GLU A 723 37.69 -21.70 -10.89
CA GLU A 723 36.93 -21.18 -9.78
C GLU A 723 37.92 -20.34 -8.96
N ASP A 724 37.94 -19.02 -9.15
CA ASP A 724 38.69 -18.17 -8.23
C ASP A 724 38.13 -18.46 -6.83
N ASP A 725 39.01 -18.83 -5.90
CA ASP A 725 38.73 -19.14 -4.50
C ASP A 725 38.08 -17.94 -3.78
N TYR A 726 36.79 -17.72 -4.02
CA TYR A 726 35.93 -16.89 -3.19
C TYR A 726 35.24 -17.72 -2.09
N PHE A 727 35.58 -19.01 -1.98
CA PHE A 727 34.85 -20.02 -1.22
C PHE A 727 35.47 -20.43 0.12
N THR A 728 36.59 -19.84 0.54
CA THR A 728 37.42 -20.52 1.56
C THR A 728 37.46 -19.94 2.97
N GLU A 729 36.71 -18.89 3.35
CA GLU A 729 36.72 -18.42 4.75
C GLU A 729 35.41 -17.90 5.39
N ASP A 730 34.28 -17.78 4.68
CA ASP A 730 33.15 -16.94 5.18
C ASP A 730 31.77 -17.61 5.36
N ASP A 731 31.64 -18.93 5.23
CA ASP A 731 30.41 -19.67 5.61
C ASP A 731 30.52 -20.15 7.07
N GLY A 732 30.56 -19.19 8.00
CA GLY A 732 30.52 -19.40 9.45
C GLY A 732 29.10 -19.53 10.02
N ASP A 733 28.22 -20.33 9.39
CA ASP A 733 26.94 -20.74 9.97
C ASP A 733 27.20 -22.01 10.82
N ASP A 734 27.55 -21.82 12.09
CA ASP A 734 27.78 -22.91 13.07
C ASP A 734 26.51 -23.69 13.45
N GLU A 735 25.36 -23.42 12.83
CA GLU A 735 24.08 -23.97 13.31
C GLU A 735 23.61 -25.23 12.56
N TYR A 736 24.19 -25.59 11.40
CA TYR A 736 23.89 -26.87 10.73
C TYR A 736 25.10 -27.42 9.97
N ARG A 737 26.04 -28.06 10.68
CA ARG A 737 27.00 -28.98 10.03
C ARG A 737 26.30 -30.26 9.62
N GLN A 738 25.71 -30.26 8.43
CA GLN A 738 25.37 -31.50 7.74
C GLN A 738 26.69 -32.12 7.27
N ARG A 739 27.11 -33.24 7.89
CA ARG A 739 28.33 -33.99 7.55
C ARG A 739 28.29 -34.38 6.06
N THR A 740 28.93 -33.59 5.20
CA THR A 740 29.28 -34.02 3.86
C THR A 740 30.54 -34.88 3.92
N ALA A 741 30.46 -36.02 3.24
CA ALA A 741 31.45 -37.08 3.25
C ALA A 741 32.83 -36.58 2.80
N ARG A 742 33.88 -37.08 3.47
CA ARG A 742 35.28 -36.81 3.19
C ARG A 742 35.60 -37.08 1.72
N ALA A 743 36.24 -36.11 1.06
CA ALA A 743 36.88 -36.29 -0.23
C ALA A 743 37.93 -37.40 -0.15
N SER A 744 37.81 -38.38 -1.05
CA SER A 744 38.81 -39.43 -1.25
C SER A 744 40.11 -38.79 -1.76
N LYS A 745 41.12 -38.70 -0.90
CA LYS A 745 42.49 -38.38 -1.31
C LYS A 745 43.00 -39.54 -2.15
N ARG A 746 43.17 -39.30 -3.45
CA ARG A 746 44.09 -40.08 -4.30
C ARG A 746 45.49 -39.97 -3.69
N LEU A 747 45.96 -41.05 -3.07
CA LEU A 747 47.37 -41.27 -2.77
C LEU A 747 48.08 -41.63 -4.08
N ARG A 748 48.99 -40.76 -4.52
CA ARG A 748 50.15 -41.14 -5.35
C ARG A 748 51.38 -40.77 -4.55
N VAL A 749 52.20 -41.75 -4.16
CA VAL A 749 53.68 -41.68 -4.18
C VAL A 749 54.24 -43.11 -4.27
N VAL A 750 54.86 -43.41 -5.42
CA VAL A 750 56.24 -43.91 -5.65
C VAL A 750 56.91 -44.73 -4.53
N VAL A 751 57.19 -46.02 -4.76
CA VAL A 751 58.43 -46.60 -5.35
C VAL A 751 58.04 -47.88 -6.07
#